data_AF-A0A2K9ASC3-F1
#
_entry.id   AF-A0A2K9ASC3-F1
#
_cell.length_a   1.000
_cell.length_b   1.000
_cell.length_c   1.000
_cell.angle_alpha   90.00
_cell.angle_beta   90.00
_cell.angle_gamma   90.00
#
_symmetry.space_group_name_H-M   'P 1'
#
loop_
_entity.id
_entity.type
_entity.pdbx_description
1 polymer ?
#
loop_
_entity_poly.entity_id
_entity_poly.type
_entity_poly.pdbx_seq_one_letter_code
_entity_poly.pdbx_strand_id
1 'polypeptide(L)'
;MIKIYSKLAVAKRAQSCLTAVLLGAVSYGVSAETERLVAAANPTMFNQVLVQPGQELANYKVEQSNNSGASRVDVDVDDDGLIEIYTWADMDAIRNHLDGSAFSDGGANVANKNGCLGDDTGATNCTGYELMNDLDFDTDGSGSVDAGDDYYNAGAGWLRIGDWFGGQRFTGTFDGNFYTIDNLTINRPSDSNKFEGLFSNVYQTGIFRNISFTNVNIVGNYVSSGALGLAVTDATVEKVSVQGSVTGNAWAGCVVGAIEGSGFGHELAGDCDVSGNSYTGGLIGSFSGSTLTNSYSWSRVNGNTGSAGGLVGTGSGFTLLENSYAAGTVTASNRGGLTGIDSGTAMTNAYWDVDVSGLATSGPSTTPTGATGLTTIDMQAPTSPDHSVGGGAIAYENWDETIWNFGTSTDYPTLSWLSQSKDCDEDGILDSVEDANGNGEVDEGETDPCNPDSDGDGINDGIEDANQDGTVDAGETDPRLMDTDGDTLTDGAEDANKNGVVDAGETDPRTADSDGDTYNDGNDAFPLDETEWLDTDNDGIGNNADDDDDGDAFTDVTETTCGSNPLDNASVPLDTDGDGSCNAVDSDDDNDGIPDDVEGNGDADGDGIPDSLDPDPVCGNDCTVHTSTGGGSSDLILLALLGGLIISRRSTKAGLVAVLAFGMIGASQANDTTWSFGLTIGQANFDPSPGNNTAYELTDDNDSAYKLSGAYHLNDNWAVEGFWADLGSAKLNSNLFGSGAIEYDAYGIGALYSTQFGESPMSLILRAGAASVDGKGRGLDVTNDENTTFYVGFGLGYELNESWDLRLEYDQYSEDTELLGLSVNYSF
;
A
#
# COMPACT_ATOMS: atom_id res chain seq x y z
N MET A 1 32.80 2.02 36.79
CA MET A 1 33.88 2.82 36.16
C MET A 1 34.51 2.14 34.94
N ILE A 2 34.94 0.86 34.97
CA ILE A 2 35.38 0.15 33.73
C ILE A 2 34.22 -0.56 32.98
N LYS A 3 33.03 -0.72 33.59
CA LYS A 3 31.79 -1.14 32.92
C LYS A 3 30.93 0.00 32.34
N ILE A 4 31.34 1.27 32.49
CA ILE A 4 30.64 2.45 31.94
C ILE A 4 31.16 2.76 30.52
N TYR A 5 32.35 2.29 30.17
CA TYR A 5 32.96 2.52 28.85
C TYR A 5 32.49 1.57 27.74
N SER A 6 31.78 0.48 28.06
CA SER A 6 31.27 -0.47 27.05
C SER A 6 29.83 -0.21 26.60
N LYS A 7 29.08 0.69 27.27
CA LYS A 7 27.73 1.12 26.86
C LYS A 7 27.68 2.51 26.21
N LEU A 8 28.81 3.25 26.17
CA LEU A 8 28.94 4.53 25.46
C LEU A 8 29.14 4.39 23.92
N ALA A 9 29.12 3.17 23.38
CA ALA A 9 29.24 2.91 21.94
C ALA A 9 27.89 2.94 21.19
N VAL A 10 26.77 3.05 21.90
CA VAL A 10 25.41 3.18 21.31
C VAL A 10 24.98 4.66 21.18
N ALA A 11 25.62 5.58 21.91
CA ALA A 11 25.38 7.03 21.86
C ALA A 11 26.06 7.74 20.66
N LYS A 12 26.13 7.07 19.50
CA LYS A 12 26.57 7.67 18.22
C LYS A 12 25.49 7.65 17.12
N ARG A 13 24.28 7.17 17.42
CA ARG A 13 23.12 7.25 16.51
C ARG A 13 22.01 8.22 16.97
N ALA A 14 22.10 8.80 18.17
CA ALA A 14 21.17 9.82 18.67
C ALA A 14 21.60 11.27 18.36
N GLN A 15 22.37 11.48 17.29
CA GLN A 15 22.80 12.83 16.86
C GLN A 15 21.91 13.41 15.75
N SER A 16 20.89 12.67 15.30
CA SER A 16 19.97 13.09 14.23
C SER A 16 18.64 13.66 14.72
N CYS A 17 18.18 13.36 15.96
CA CYS A 17 16.97 13.98 16.53
C CYS A 17 17.22 15.29 17.28
N LEU A 18 18.46 15.60 17.68
CA LEU A 18 18.77 16.82 18.46
C LEU A 18 18.88 18.09 17.59
N THR A 19 18.83 17.96 16.26
CA THR A 19 18.94 19.10 15.34
C THR A 19 17.58 19.62 14.86
N ALA A 20 16.50 18.84 15.01
CA ALA A 20 15.14 19.26 14.61
C ALA A 20 14.40 20.03 15.71
N VAL A 21 14.68 19.77 16.98
CA VAL A 21 13.98 20.41 18.12
C VAL A 21 14.57 21.79 18.48
N LEU A 22 15.79 22.11 18.04
CA LEU A 22 16.46 23.40 18.29
C LEU A 22 16.23 24.46 17.20
N LEU A 23 15.46 24.15 16.14
CA LEU A 23 15.17 25.08 15.04
C LEU A 23 13.72 25.61 15.00
N GLY A 24 12.83 25.12 15.88
CA GLY A 24 11.43 25.60 15.97
C GLY A 24 11.18 26.79 16.88
N ALA A 25 12.19 27.27 17.62
CA ALA A 25 12.02 28.26 18.68
C ALA A 25 12.87 29.53 18.49
N VAL A 26 12.91 30.12 17.29
CA VAL A 26 13.26 31.54 17.11
C VAL A 26 12.48 32.11 15.93
N SER A 27 11.23 32.49 16.16
CA SER A 27 10.43 33.28 15.23
C SER A 27 9.87 34.50 15.96
N TYR A 28 10.72 35.50 16.23
CA TYR A 28 10.29 36.87 16.51
C TYR A 28 11.40 37.87 16.13
N GLY A 29 11.19 38.59 15.02
CA GLY A 29 11.55 40.02 14.91
C GLY A 29 12.85 40.45 14.22
N VAL A 30 12.68 41.07 13.05
CA VAL A 30 13.43 42.23 12.47
C VAL A 30 14.90 41.94 12.05
N SER A 31 15.50 42.40 10.93
CA SER A 31 15.24 43.45 9.95
C SER A 31 16.05 43.19 8.66
N ALA A 32 15.65 43.84 7.56
CA ALA A 32 16.24 43.76 6.23
C ALA A 32 17.73 44.15 6.15
N GLU A 33 18.63 43.16 6.00
CA GLU A 33 19.95 43.34 5.36
C GLU A 33 20.60 42.01 4.94
N THR A 34 19.97 41.18 4.10
CA THR A 34 20.67 40.01 3.52
C THR A 34 20.21 39.56 2.13
N GLU A 35 19.43 40.35 1.39
CA GLU A 35 19.26 40.17 -0.06
C GLU A 35 20.42 40.80 -0.83
N ARG A 36 21.63 40.28 -0.64
CA ARG A 36 22.77 40.57 -1.51
C ARG A 36 23.92 39.64 -1.16
N LEU A 37 23.91 38.43 -1.73
CA LEU A 37 25.07 37.60 -2.10
C LEU A 37 24.61 36.17 -2.48
N VAL A 38 23.67 36.05 -3.42
CA VAL A 38 23.43 34.79 -4.17
C VAL A 38 23.98 34.98 -5.57
N ALA A 39 25.30 34.80 -5.72
CA ALA A 39 25.95 34.52 -6.99
C ALA A 39 27.42 34.12 -6.73
N ALA A 40 27.77 32.93 -7.23
CA ALA A 40 29.12 32.34 -7.33
C ALA A 40 29.67 31.64 -6.08
N ALA A 41 29.51 30.31 -6.02
CA ALA A 41 30.64 29.38 -5.96
C ALA A 41 30.14 27.93 -6.08
N ASN A 42 30.66 27.23 -7.09
CA ASN A 42 30.56 25.80 -7.33
C ASN A 42 31.39 25.02 -6.28
N PRO A 43 30.93 23.85 -5.80
CA PRO A 43 31.85 22.84 -5.30
C PRO A 43 31.57 21.44 -5.89
N THR A 44 32.46 21.00 -6.75
CA THR A 44 32.72 19.56 -6.96
C THR A 44 33.43 18.96 -5.74
N MET A 45 33.12 17.67 -5.49
CA MET A 45 33.84 16.68 -4.67
C MET A 45 33.53 16.64 -3.17
N PHE A 46 32.56 15.81 -2.77
CA PHE A 46 32.75 14.65 -1.88
C PHE A 46 31.37 14.05 -1.53
N ASN A 47 30.98 12.93 -2.15
CA ASN A 47 30.49 11.78 -1.39
C ASN A 47 30.46 10.54 -2.26
N GLN A 48 31.09 9.50 -1.75
CA GLN A 48 31.13 8.16 -2.31
C GLN A 48 30.32 7.28 -1.36
N VAL A 49 29.48 6.42 -1.95
CA VAL A 49 28.91 5.19 -1.38
C VAL A 49 27.76 5.36 -0.38
N LEU A 50 26.53 5.31 -0.92
CA LEU A 50 25.55 4.22 -0.73
C LEU A 50 24.40 4.50 -1.73
N VAL A 51 24.43 3.87 -2.90
CA VAL A 51 23.39 3.97 -3.94
C VAL A 51 22.65 2.64 -3.99
N GLN A 52 21.32 2.69 -3.85
CA GLN A 52 20.41 1.59 -4.14
C GLN A 52 20.23 1.46 -5.67
N PRO A 53 20.09 0.24 -6.22
CA PRO A 53 19.94 0.03 -7.66
C PRO A 53 18.54 0.51 -8.10
N GLY A 54 18.48 1.42 -9.07
CA GLY A 54 17.21 1.88 -9.67
C GLY A 54 17.25 3.30 -10.24
N GLN A 55 18.00 4.21 -9.61
CA GLN A 55 17.95 5.64 -9.96
C GLN A 55 18.97 6.08 -11.05
N GLU A 56 19.81 5.18 -11.56
CA GLU A 56 20.77 5.51 -12.65
C GLU A 56 20.17 5.35 -14.07
N LEU A 57 19.07 4.61 -14.23
CA LEU A 57 18.49 4.28 -15.55
C LEU A 57 17.70 5.43 -16.18
N ALA A 58 16.97 6.23 -15.40
CA ALA A 58 16.08 7.26 -15.93
C ALA A 58 16.83 8.39 -16.67
N ASN A 59 18.01 8.79 -16.19
CA ASN A 59 18.82 9.82 -16.84
C ASN A 59 19.66 9.29 -18.02
N TYR A 60 19.84 7.97 -18.14
CA TYR A 60 20.56 7.34 -19.25
C TYR A 60 19.65 7.08 -20.46
N LYS A 61 18.36 6.78 -20.24
CA LYS A 61 17.34 6.56 -21.29
C LYS A 61 17.20 7.75 -22.26
N VAL A 62 17.38 8.99 -21.79
CA VAL A 62 17.15 10.21 -22.60
C VAL A 62 18.28 10.50 -23.61
N GLU A 63 19.52 10.06 -23.38
CA GLU A 63 20.63 10.30 -24.32
C GLU A 63 20.77 9.22 -25.41
N GLN A 64 20.22 8.01 -25.22
CA GLN A 64 20.39 6.86 -26.12
C GLN A 64 19.30 6.70 -27.20
N SER A 65 18.10 7.25 -27.01
CA SER A 65 16.94 7.08 -27.92
C SER A 65 17.14 7.67 -29.33
N ASN A 66 18.16 8.50 -29.52
CA ASN A 66 18.47 9.16 -30.80
C ASN A 66 19.62 8.53 -31.58
N ASN A 67 20.15 7.39 -31.14
CA ASN A 67 21.31 6.75 -31.76
C ASN A 67 20.98 5.28 -32.11
N SER A 68 20.85 4.99 -33.41
CA SER A 68 20.72 3.61 -33.92
C SER A 68 21.79 2.69 -33.30
N GLY A 69 21.46 1.43 -32.99
CA GLY A 69 22.36 0.42 -32.40
C GLY A 69 23.72 0.24 -33.10
N ALA A 70 23.90 0.81 -34.29
CA ALA A 70 25.19 0.95 -34.97
C ALA A 70 26.23 1.82 -34.21
N SER A 71 25.83 2.71 -33.29
CA SER A 71 26.70 3.72 -32.67
C SER A 71 26.73 3.73 -31.13
N ARG A 72 26.11 2.76 -30.45
CA ARG A 72 26.12 2.69 -28.98
C ARG A 72 27.53 2.39 -28.44
N VAL A 73 27.82 2.95 -27.26
CA VAL A 73 29.09 2.72 -26.55
C VAL A 73 29.07 1.39 -25.81
N ASP A 74 27.89 0.92 -25.45
CA ASP A 74 27.61 -0.34 -24.79
C ASP A 74 26.27 -0.87 -25.34
N VAL A 75 26.21 -2.13 -25.73
CA VAL A 75 25.03 -2.75 -26.36
C VAL A 75 24.44 -3.88 -25.52
N ASP A 76 25.00 -4.13 -24.34
CA ASP A 76 24.56 -5.06 -23.29
C ASP A 76 24.79 -4.29 -21.98
N VAL A 77 23.89 -3.35 -21.72
CA VAL A 77 23.91 -2.33 -20.65
C VAL A 77 23.78 -2.96 -19.27
N ASP A 78 23.07 -4.07 -19.14
CA ASP A 78 22.87 -4.76 -17.86
C ASP A 78 23.82 -5.97 -17.63
N ASP A 79 24.70 -6.24 -18.61
CA ASP A 79 25.70 -7.31 -18.61
C ASP A 79 25.09 -8.72 -18.48
N ASP A 80 23.84 -8.93 -18.90
CA ASP A 80 23.15 -10.22 -18.83
C ASP A 80 23.51 -11.18 -20.00
N GLY A 81 24.14 -10.64 -21.05
CA GLY A 81 24.54 -11.37 -22.24
C GLY A 81 23.51 -11.37 -23.38
N LEU A 82 22.50 -10.50 -23.31
CA LEU A 82 21.57 -10.17 -24.37
C LEU A 82 21.74 -8.70 -24.78
N ILE A 83 21.51 -8.45 -26.07
CA ILE A 83 21.73 -7.12 -26.65
C ILE A 83 20.43 -6.32 -26.63
N GLU A 84 20.44 -5.10 -26.09
CA GLU A 84 19.20 -4.31 -25.95
C GLU A 84 18.65 -3.75 -27.27
N ILE A 85 17.35 -3.90 -27.45
CA ILE A 85 16.54 -3.35 -28.54
C ILE A 85 15.59 -2.30 -27.96
N TYR A 86 15.70 -1.05 -28.43
CA TYR A 86 14.78 0.03 -28.05
C TYR A 86 13.93 0.55 -29.22
N THR A 87 14.32 0.19 -30.46
CA THR A 87 13.76 0.78 -31.68
C THR A 87 13.68 -0.23 -32.83
N TRP A 88 12.86 0.06 -33.84
CA TRP A 88 12.82 -0.71 -35.08
C TRP A 88 14.14 -0.72 -35.86
N ALA A 89 14.99 0.29 -35.68
CA ALA A 89 16.33 0.30 -36.26
C ALA A 89 17.26 -0.73 -35.59
N ASP A 90 17.12 -0.94 -34.29
CA ASP A 90 17.84 -1.99 -33.56
C ASP A 90 17.31 -3.37 -33.97
N MET A 91 15.98 -3.51 -34.05
CA MET A 91 15.34 -4.72 -34.56
C MET A 91 15.82 -5.06 -35.99
N ASP A 92 15.96 -4.07 -36.87
CA ASP A 92 16.47 -4.27 -38.23
C ASP A 92 17.96 -4.69 -38.23
N ALA A 93 18.74 -4.21 -37.27
CA ALA A 93 20.16 -4.49 -37.16
C ALA A 93 20.47 -5.96 -36.78
N ILE A 94 19.52 -6.70 -36.18
CA ILE A 94 19.63 -8.14 -35.88
C ILE A 94 20.03 -8.94 -37.12
N ARG A 95 19.64 -8.49 -38.32
CA ARG A 95 19.99 -9.13 -39.60
C ARG A 95 21.50 -9.28 -39.82
N ASN A 96 22.32 -8.47 -39.17
CA ASN A 96 23.77 -8.50 -39.32
C ASN A 96 24.39 -9.69 -38.57
N HIS A 97 23.83 -10.08 -37.42
CA HIS A 97 24.33 -11.16 -36.57
C HIS A 97 23.18 -12.00 -36.04
N LEU A 98 22.73 -12.94 -36.88
CA LEU A 98 21.63 -13.84 -36.55
C LEU A 98 21.93 -14.83 -35.41
N ASP A 99 23.17 -14.85 -34.92
CA ASP A 99 23.60 -15.64 -33.76
C ASP A 99 23.54 -14.87 -32.43
N GLY A 100 23.18 -13.58 -32.46
CA GLY A 100 23.08 -12.75 -31.25
C GLY A 100 24.41 -12.23 -30.71
N SER A 101 25.48 -12.27 -31.51
CA SER A 101 26.82 -11.95 -31.01
C SER A 101 27.23 -10.47 -31.09
N ALA A 102 26.51 -9.62 -31.83
CA ALA A 102 26.76 -8.17 -31.99
C ALA A 102 25.66 -7.46 -32.81
N PHE A 103 25.62 -6.11 -32.85
CA PHE A 103 24.75 -5.37 -33.80
C PHE A 103 25.41 -5.10 -35.17
N SER A 104 26.75 -5.08 -35.31
CA SER A 104 27.41 -4.91 -36.62
C SER A 104 28.80 -5.55 -36.78
N ASP A 105 29.19 -5.84 -38.03
CA ASP A 105 30.41 -6.57 -38.45
C ASP A 105 31.76 -5.81 -38.27
N GLY A 106 31.78 -4.65 -37.61
CA GLY A 106 33.02 -3.96 -37.27
C GLY A 106 33.85 -3.48 -38.47
N GLY A 107 33.52 -2.31 -39.02
CA GLY A 107 34.43 -1.54 -39.87
C GLY A 107 35.19 -0.48 -39.06
N ALA A 108 36.49 -0.69 -38.80
CA ALA A 108 37.50 0.24 -38.25
C ALA A 108 37.17 1.15 -37.04
N ASN A 109 35.96 1.11 -36.48
CA ASN A 109 35.58 1.71 -35.20
C ASN A 109 35.03 0.59 -34.32
N VAL A 110 35.81 0.25 -33.29
CA VAL A 110 35.60 -0.85 -32.34
C VAL A 110 34.54 -0.43 -31.29
N ALA A 111 33.38 0.07 -31.73
CA ALA A 111 32.32 0.56 -30.84
C ALA A 111 31.13 -0.40 -30.72
N ASN A 112 31.02 -1.43 -31.57
CA ASN A 112 29.81 -2.25 -31.69
C ASN A 112 29.98 -3.69 -31.14
N LYS A 113 30.77 -3.82 -30.09
CA LYS A 113 30.88 -5.05 -29.28
C LYS A 113 31.18 -4.76 -27.81
N ASN A 114 31.22 -3.50 -27.41
CA ASN A 114 31.38 -3.17 -25.99
C ASN A 114 30.13 -3.68 -25.25
N GLY A 115 30.30 -4.21 -24.04
CA GLY A 115 29.32 -5.07 -23.36
C GLY A 115 29.48 -6.54 -23.78
N CYS A 116 29.43 -6.82 -25.07
CA CYS A 116 29.52 -8.18 -25.63
C CYS A 116 30.93 -8.80 -25.78
N LEU A 117 32.01 -8.09 -25.44
CA LEU A 117 33.39 -8.59 -25.53
C LEU A 117 33.83 -9.19 -24.20
N GLY A 118 34.07 -10.50 -24.18
CA GLY A 118 34.81 -11.14 -23.10
C GLY A 118 36.13 -10.41 -22.82
N ASP A 119 36.22 -9.81 -21.64
CA ASP A 119 37.46 -9.24 -21.15
C ASP A 119 38.50 -10.35 -20.93
N ASP A 120 39.74 -9.96 -20.61
CA ASP A 120 40.85 -10.88 -20.30
C ASP A 120 40.60 -11.79 -19.05
N THR A 121 39.38 -11.84 -18.49
CA THR A 121 38.94 -12.74 -17.40
C THR A 121 37.93 -13.82 -17.81
N GLY A 122 37.35 -13.73 -19.02
CA GLY A 122 36.74 -14.88 -19.71
C GLY A 122 35.29 -15.26 -19.39
N ALA A 123 34.35 -14.32 -19.20
CA ALA A 123 32.92 -14.65 -19.18
C ALA A 123 31.97 -13.47 -19.43
N THR A 124 31.72 -13.10 -20.70
CA THR A 124 30.38 -12.80 -21.28
C THR A 124 30.55 -12.63 -22.79
N ASN A 125 29.93 -13.51 -23.56
CA ASN A 125 29.75 -13.32 -25.01
C ASN A 125 28.24 -13.16 -25.17
N CYS A 126 27.78 -12.07 -25.77
CA CYS A 126 26.35 -11.93 -26.08
C CYS A 126 25.88 -13.13 -26.92
N THR A 127 24.69 -13.62 -26.58
CA THR A 127 24.10 -14.81 -27.21
C THR A 127 22.72 -14.54 -27.80
N GLY A 128 22.25 -13.30 -27.74
CA GLY A 128 20.92 -12.95 -28.14
C GLY A 128 20.62 -11.47 -28.04
N TYR A 129 19.33 -11.17 -28.08
CA TYR A 129 18.79 -9.83 -28.02
C TYR A 129 17.62 -9.80 -27.06
N GLU A 130 17.37 -8.64 -26.48
CA GLU A 130 16.21 -8.41 -25.63
C GLU A 130 15.52 -7.08 -25.90
N LEU A 131 14.20 -7.03 -25.73
CA LEU A 131 13.44 -5.78 -25.79
C LEU A 131 13.54 -5.02 -24.46
N MET A 132 13.59 -3.70 -24.56
CA MET A 132 13.63 -2.79 -23.40
C MET A 132 12.41 -1.87 -23.30
N ASN A 133 11.49 -2.01 -24.24
CA ASN A 133 10.23 -1.29 -24.35
C ASN A 133 9.34 -1.96 -25.41
N ASP A 134 8.07 -1.57 -25.41
CA ASP A 134 7.16 -1.88 -26.50
C ASP A 134 7.64 -1.27 -27.82
N LEU A 135 7.40 -2.00 -28.91
CA LEU A 135 7.70 -1.55 -30.26
C LEU A 135 6.41 -1.47 -31.07
N ASP A 136 6.03 -0.27 -31.47
CA ASP A 136 4.92 -0.03 -32.39
C ASP A 136 5.43 0.17 -33.82
N PHE A 137 4.90 -0.60 -34.77
CA PHE A 137 5.23 -0.45 -36.19
C PHE A 137 4.67 0.83 -36.83
N ASP A 138 3.74 1.52 -36.16
CA ASP A 138 3.38 2.92 -36.42
C ASP A 138 4.45 3.85 -35.83
N THR A 139 5.57 3.93 -36.55
CA THR A 139 6.78 4.65 -36.14
C THR A 139 6.62 6.18 -36.13
N ASP A 140 5.61 6.73 -36.80
CA ASP A 140 5.32 8.16 -36.78
C ASP A 140 4.17 8.57 -35.84
N GLY A 141 3.52 7.59 -35.19
CA GLY A 141 2.48 7.79 -34.18
C GLY A 141 1.19 8.38 -34.76
N SER A 142 0.90 8.13 -36.03
CA SER A 142 -0.25 8.69 -36.74
C SER A 142 -1.57 7.98 -36.45
N GLY A 143 -1.53 6.84 -35.76
CA GLY A 143 -2.62 5.90 -35.54
C GLY A 143 -2.89 5.01 -36.76
N SER A 144 -1.95 4.88 -37.69
CA SER A 144 -2.13 4.14 -38.95
C SER A 144 -0.81 3.73 -39.60
N VAL A 145 -0.63 2.43 -39.82
CA VAL A 145 0.53 1.90 -40.57
C VAL A 145 0.45 2.28 -42.06
N ASP A 146 1.25 3.26 -42.49
CA ASP A 146 1.25 3.79 -43.85
C ASP A 146 2.64 4.19 -44.39
N ALA A 147 2.68 4.99 -45.46
CA ALA A 147 3.92 5.38 -46.12
C ALA A 147 4.78 6.38 -45.33
N GLY A 148 4.24 6.95 -44.24
CA GLY A 148 4.98 7.72 -43.24
C GLY A 148 5.92 6.86 -42.41
N ASP A 149 5.62 5.57 -42.27
CA ASP A 149 6.37 4.68 -41.40
C ASP A 149 7.69 4.17 -41.97
N ASP A 150 8.68 4.11 -41.08
CA ASP A 150 9.92 3.42 -41.33
C ASP A 150 9.64 1.93 -41.57
N TYR A 151 10.38 1.33 -42.51
CA TYR A 151 10.24 -0.08 -42.89
C TYR A 151 8.87 -0.50 -43.48
N TYR A 152 7.95 0.44 -43.79
CA TYR A 152 6.70 0.14 -44.50
C TYR A 152 6.90 -0.44 -45.91
N ASN A 153 8.08 -0.23 -46.50
CA ASN A 153 8.53 -0.85 -47.76
C ASN A 153 7.50 -0.70 -48.91
N ALA A 154 6.94 0.50 -49.08
CA ALA A 154 5.93 0.82 -50.10
C ALA A 154 4.69 -0.10 -50.06
N GLY A 155 4.23 -0.43 -48.85
CA GLY A 155 3.05 -1.27 -48.60
C GLY A 155 3.35 -2.77 -48.54
N ALA A 156 4.62 -3.17 -48.63
CA ALA A 156 5.03 -4.55 -48.40
C ALA A 156 5.26 -4.85 -46.90
N GLY A 157 5.36 -3.82 -46.06
CA GLY A 157 5.60 -3.92 -44.64
C GLY A 157 6.98 -4.47 -44.28
N TRP A 158 7.12 -4.96 -43.05
CA TRP A 158 8.37 -5.48 -42.50
C TRP A 158 9.01 -6.52 -43.43
N LEU A 159 10.34 -6.47 -43.48
CA LEU A 159 11.13 -7.50 -44.14
C LEU A 159 11.54 -8.53 -43.09
N ARG A 160 11.16 -9.80 -43.22
CA ARG A 160 11.57 -10.87 -42.29
C ARG A 160 13.07 -10.89 -41.98
N ILE A 161 13.46 -11.16 -40.73
CA ILE A 161 14.87 -11.33 -40.32
C ILE A 161 15.36 -12.74 -40.69
N GLY A 162 16.47 -12.83 -41.42
CA GLY A 162 17.01 -14.09 -41.94
C GLY A 162 16.33 -14.62 -43.21
N ASP A 163 16.84 -15.73 -43.73
CA ASP A 163 16.34 -16.42 -44.93
C ASP A 163 16.69 -17.92 -44.86
N TRP A 164 15.67 -18.75 -44.55
CA TRP A 164 15.80 -20.21 -44.50
C TRP A 164 16.47 -20.81 -45.75
N PHE A 165 16.01 -20.39 -46.94
CA PHE A 165 16.50 -20.92 -48.21
C PHE A 165 17.85 -20.31 -48.61
N GLY A 166 18.17 -19.14 -48.05
CA GLY A 166 19.46 -18.48 -48.19
C GLY A 166 20.54 -19.03 -47.24
N GLY A 167 20.17 -19.86 -46.26
CA GLY A 167 21.09 -20.40 -45.25
C GLY A 167 21.43 -19.40 -44.13
N GLN A 168 20.73 -18.28 -44.06
CA GLN A 168 20.88 -17.27 -43.01
C GLN A 168 19.78 -17.50 -41.97
N ARG A 169 20.09 -18.23 -40.90
CA ARG A 169 19.10 -18.67 -39.89
C ARG A 169 19.40 -18.02 -38.56
N PHE A 170 18.36 -17.68 -37.82
CA PHE A 170 18.49 -17.18 -36.47
C PHE A 170 18.78 -18.33 -35.50
N THR A 171 19.83 -18.18 -34.69
CA THR A 171 20.31 -19.21 -33.74
C THR A 171 20.58 -18.66 -32.35
N GLY A 172 20.43 -17.35 -32.14
CA GLY A 172 20.56 -16.70 -30.84
C GLY A 172 19.28 -16.76 -30.01
N THR A 173 19.31 -16.13 -28.84
CA THR A 173 18.13 -15.86 -28.01
C THR A 173 17.45 -14.57 -28.45
N PHE A 174 16.14 -14.54 -28.48
CA PHE A 174 15.34 -13.33 -28.54
C PHE A 174 14.39 -13.34 -27.35
N ASP A 175 14.59 -12.43 -26.42
CA ASP A 175 13.75 -12.23 -25.24
C ASP A 175 12.91 -10.96 -25.43
N GLY A 176 11.59 -11.05 -25.33
CA GLY A 176 10.76 -9.85 -25.37
C GLY A 176 10.67 -9.15 -24.02
N ASN A 177 11.17 -9.73 -22.93
CA ASN A 177 10.99 -9.19 -21.57
C ASN A 177 9.53 -8.85 -21.22
N PHE A 178 8.59 -9.62 -21.80
CA PHE A 178 7.14 -9.42 -21.76
C PHE A 178 6.61 -8.14 -22.41
N TYR A 179 7.47 -7.36 -23.08
CA TYR A 179 7.05 -6.25 -23.92
C TYR A 179 6.26 -6.73 -25.15
N THR A 180 5.54 -5.78 -25.74
CA THR A 180 4.64 -5.97 -26.86
C THR A 180 5.25 -5.43 -28.16
N ILE A 181 5.08 -6.18 -29.25
CA ILE A 181 5.26 -5.67 -30.61
C ILE A 181 3.88 -5.43 -31.23
N ASP A 182 3.53 -4.18 -31.43
CA ASP A 182 2.24 -3.76 -32.00
C ASP A 182 2.33 -3.51 -33.52
N ASN A 183 1.19 -3.67 -34.19
CA ASN A 183 0.97 -3.27 -35.58
C ASN A 183 1.91 -3.91 -36.63
N LEU A 184 2.58 -5.02 -36.30
CA LEU A 184 3.48 -5.72 -37.22
C LEU A 184 2.75 -6.07 -38.52
N THR A 185 3.12 -5.37 -39.60
CA THR A 185 2.48 -5.49 -40.90
C THR A 185 3.44 -6.10 -41.91
N ILE A 186 3.01 -7.17 -42.60
CA ILE A 186 3.74 -7.82 -43.69
C ILE A 186 2.76 -8.15 -44.81
N ASN A 187 2.98 -7.63 -46.01
CA ASN A 187 2.11 -7.85 -47.16
C ASN A 187 2.91 -8.26 -48.40
N ARG A 188 3.24 -9.55 -48.46
CA ARG A 188 4.10 -10.16 -49.49
C ARG A 188 3.40 -11.36 -50.16
N PRO A 189 2.22 -11.18 -50.76
CA PRO A 189 1.43 -12.26 -51.37
C PRO A 189 2.03 -12.80 -52.67
N SER A 190 3.16 -12.26 -53.16
CA SER A 190 3.87 -12.72 -54.36
C SER A 190 5.22 -13.38 -54.10
N ASP A 191 5.72 -13.36 -52.86
CA ASP A 191 7.06 -13.86 -52.52
C ASP A 191 7.08 -15.39 -52.45
N SER A 192 7.29 -16.02 -53.61
CA SER A 192 7.33 -17.49 -53.71
C SER A 192 8.55 -18.07 -53.01
N ASN A 193 8.37 -19.19 -52.29
CA ASN A 193 9.42 -19.88 -51.52
C ASN A 193 10.08 -19.00 -50.45
N LYS A 194 9.31 -18.18 -49.74
CA LYS A 194 9.77 -17.39 -48.60
C LYS A 194 8.85 -17.59 -47.40
N PHE A 195 9.43 -17.43 -46.22
CA PHE A 195 8.81 -17.66 -44.93
C PHE A 195 8.52 -16.29 -44.32
N GLU A 196 7.27 -15.84 -44.29
CA GLU A 196 6.94 -14.48 -43.83
C GLU A 196 6.56 -14.46 -42.34
N GLY A 197 7.07 -13.46 -41.63
CA GLY A 197 6.99 -13.25 -40.19
C GLY A 197 8.05 -12.24 -39.74
N LEU A 198 8.11 -11.92 -38.44
CA LEU A 198 9.18 -11.07 -37.88
C LEU A 198 10.56 -11.66 -38.20
N PHE A 199 10.73 -12.96 -37.97
CA PHE A 199 11.86 -13.76 -38.40
C PHE A 199 11.47 -14.71 -39.54
N SER A 200 12.44 -15.18 -40.32
CA SER A 200 12.20 -16.22 -41.33
C SER A 200 12.17 -17.61 -40.69
N ASN A 201 13.06 -17.88 -39.73
CA ASN A 201 13.25 -19.18 -39.09
C ASN A 201 14.16 -19.04 -37.85
N VAL A 202 13.80 -19.79 -36.80
CA VAL A 202 14.62 -20.05 -35.61
C VAL A 202 15.13 -21.49 -35.69
N TYR A 203 16.42 -21.70 -35.46
CA TYR A 203 17.09 -22.97 -35.76
C TYR A 203 17.99 -23.43 -34.61
N GLN A 204 17.98 -24.72 -34.32
CA GLN A 204 18.85 -25.35 -33.31
C GLN A 204 18.75 -24.63 -31.96
N THR A 205 19.84 -24.10 -31.43
CA THR A 205 19.89 -23.48 -30.11
C THR A 205 19.14 -22.17 -30.00
N GLY A 206 18.43 -21.72 -31.05
CA GLY A 206 17.64 -20.51 -31.01
C GLY A 206 16.50 -20.60 -30.01
N ILE A 207 16.29 -19.52 -29.26
CA ILE A 207 15.25 -19.37 -28.25
C ILE A 207 14.46 -18.11 -28.58
N PHE A 208 13.14 -18.19 -28.54
CA PHE A 208 12.25 -17.04 -28.70
C PHE A 208 11.26 -17.02 -27.54
N ARG A 209 11.23 -15.96 -26.73
CA ARG A 209 10.41 -15.97 -25.51
C ARG A 209 9.90 -14.64 -25.00
N ASN A 210 8.96 -14.73 -24.04
CA ASN A 210 8.43 -13.65 -23.21
C ASN A 210 7.99 -12.44 -24.03
N ILE A 211 7.00 -12.60 -24.90
CA ILE A 211 6.64 -11.53 -25.83
C ILE A 211 5.21 -11.64 -26.31
N SER A 212 4.58 -10.49 -26.43
CA SER A 212 3.23 -10.35 -26.96
C SER A 212 3.25 -9.63 -28.30
N PHE A 213 2.36 -10.04 -29.21
CA PHE A 213 2.11 -9.33 -30.46
C PHE A 213 0.65 -8.92 -30.54
N THR A 214 0.40 -7.65 -30.82
CA THR A 214 -0.95 -7.10 -31.00
C THR A 214 -1.09 -6.52 -32.40
N ASN A 215 -2.33 -6.43 -32.88
CA ASN A 215 -2.68 -5.87 -34.19
C ASN A 215 -1.85 -6.40 -35.38
N VAL A 216 -1.45 -7.68 -35.35
CA VAL A 216 -0.64 -8.27 -36.41
C VAL A 216 -1.41 -8.37 -37.72
N ASN A 217 -0.77 -8.06 -38.84
CA ASN A 217 -1.34 -8.26 -40.18
C ASN A 217 -0.32 -8.86 -41.14
N ILE A 218 -0.37 -10.18 -41.32
CA ILE A 218 0.58 -10.91 -42.17
C ILE A 218 -0.12 -11.57 -43.35
N VAL A 219 0.33 -11.25 -44.56
CA VAL A 219 -0.12 -11.84 -45.83
C VAL A 219 1.09 -12.37 -46.62
N GLY A 220 1.20 -13.69 -46.77
CA GLY A 220 2.31 -14.37 -47.48
C GLY A 220 1.87 -15.24 -48.66
N ASN A 221 2.74 -15.43 -49.66
CA ASN A 221 2.46 -16.26 -50.85
C ASN A 221 2.58 -17.78 -50.61
N TYR A 222 3.69 -18.23 -50.00
CA TYR A 222 4.07 -19.64 -49.95
C TYR A 222 4.13 -20.15 -48.51
N VAL A 223 3.48 -21.29 -48.35
CA VAL A 223 3.57 -22.32 -47.33
C VAL A 223 3.54 -21.96 -45.86
N SER A 224 3.73 -20.71 -45.41
CA SER A 224 3.20 -20.29 -44.11
C SER A 224 3.43 -18.83 -43.68
N SER A 225 2.73 -18.45 -42.62
CA SER A 225 2.74 -17.13 -41.99
C SER A 225 2.36 -17.34 -40.53
N GLY A 226 3.10 -16.72 -39.62
CA GLY A 226 2.84 -16.57 -38.18
C GLY A 226 3.69 -15.41 -37.68
N ALA A 227 3.34 -14.79 -36.55
CA ALA A 227 3.99 -13.54 -36.10
C ALA A 227 5.52 -13.66 -36.00
N LEU A 228 6.03 -14.78 -35.51
CA LEU A 228 7.47 -15.04 -35.40
C LEU A 228 8.12 -15.50 -36.71
N GLY A 229 7.34 -16.03 -37.64
CA GLY A 229 7.81 -16.85 -38.73
C GLY A 229 8.34 -18.22 -38.30
N LEU A 230 8.95 -18.97 -39.22
CA LEU A 230 8.14 -20.10 -39.71
C LEU A 230 8.78 -21.48 -39.88
N ALA A 231 9.94 -21.70 -39.30
CA ALA A 231 10.25 -23.03 -38.82
C ALA A 231 10.95 -22.83 -37.49
N VAL A 232 10.52 -23.59 -36.49
CA VAL A 232 11.28 -23.78 -35.27
C VAL A 232 11.82 -25.20 -35.41
N THR A 233 13.03 -25.33 -35.95
CA THR A 233 13.64 -26.66 -36.14
C THR A 233 14.66 -26.90 -35.06
N ASP A 234 14.37 -27.87 -34.19
CA ASP A 234 15.20 -28.19 -33.02
C ASP A 234 15.45 -26.99 -32.08
N ALA A 235 14.50 -26.04 -32.00
CA ALA A 235 14.56 -24.77 -31.26
C ALA A 235 13.39 -24.57 -30.28
N THR A 236 13.45 -23.53 -29.44
CA THR A 236 12.46 -23.26 -28.39
C THR A 236 11.66 -21.99 -28.68
N VAL A 237 10.33 -22.08 -28.52
CA VAL A 237 9.43 -20.93 -28.44
C VAL A 237 8.62 -21.08 -27.15
N GLU A 238 8.74 -20.13 -26.23
CA GLU A 238 8.06 -20.19 -24.93
C GLU A 238 7.46 -18.85 -24.54
N LYS A 239 6.28 -18.82 -23.92
CA LYS A 239 5.64 -17.58 -23.45
C LYS A 239 5.48 -16.53 -24.55
N VAL A 240 4.75 -16.92 -25.60
CA VAL A 240 4.45 -16.05 -26.75
C VAL A 240 2.96 -15.94 -26.96
N SER A 241 2.46 -14.71 -27.08
CA SER A 241 1.07 -14.43 -27.43
C SER A 241 0.99 -13.66 -28.74
N VAL A 242 -0.05 -13.93 -29.52
CA VAL A 242 -0.28 -13.23 -30.78
C VAL A 242 -1.76 -12.96 -30.97
N GLN A 243 -2.08 -11.70 -31.29
CA GLN A 243 -3.39 -11.25 -31.73
C GLN A 243 -3.31 -10.59 -33.11
N GLY A 244 -4.32 -10.83 -33.96
CA GLY A 244 -4.46 -10.14 -35.24
C GLY A 244 -4.90 -11.05 -36.38
N SER A 245 -4.22 -10.97 -37.51
CA SER A 245 -4.59 -11.69 -38.74
C SER A 245 -3.39 -12.25 -39.49
N VAL A 246 -3.55 -13.49 -39.95
CA VAL A 246 -2.50 -14.27 -40.58
C VAL A 246 -3.06 -15.02 -41.79
N THR A 247 -2.61 -14.67 -42.99
CA THR A 247 -3.02 -15.29 -44.25
C THR A 247 -1.81 -15.89 -44.97
N GLY A 248 -1.84 -17.21 -45.17
CA GLY A 248 -0.79 -17.97 -45.85
C GLY A 248 -1.35 -19.06 -46.76
N ASN A 249 -0.57 -19.56 -47.73
CA ASN A 249 -1.07 -20.59 -48.65
C ASN A 249 -1.06 -22.00 -48.05
N ALA A 250 0.02 -22.42 -47.41
CA ALA A 250 0.02 -23.63 -46.56
C ALA A 250 0.48 -23.26 -45.14
N TRP A 251 0.54 -24.24 -44.22
CA TRP A 251 1.04 -24.18 -42.83
C TRP A 251 0.77 -22.88 -42.06
N ALA A 252 -0.35 -22.18 -42.32
CA ALA A 252 -0.63 -20.92 -41.63
C ALA A 252 -0.98 -21.20 -40.15
N GLY A 253 -0.39 -20.42 -39.23
CA GLY A 253 -0.64 -20.50 -37.79
C GLY A 253 -0.43 -19.12 -37.15
N CYS A 254 -1.18 -18.77 -36.11
CA CYS A 254 -1.12 -17.44 -35.48
C CYS A 254 0.30 -17.13 -34.96
N VAL A 255 0.89 -18.04 -34.18
CA VAL A 255 2.18 -17.83 -33.53
C VAL A 255 3.34 -18.19 -34.47
N VAL A 256 3.35 -19.44 -34.92
CA VAL A 256 4.32 -19.98 -35.88
C VAL A 256 3.57 -20.82 -36.88
N GLY A 257 3.99 -20.86 -38.12
CA GLY A 257 3.37 -21.82 -39.02
C GLY A 257 4.00 -23.22 -39.01
N ALA A 258 5.23 -23.43 -38.50
CA ALA A 258 5.75 -24.78 -38.30
C ALA A 258 6.73 -24.94 -37.14
N ILE A 259 6.60 -26.04 -36.39
CA ILE A 259 7.60 -26.55 -35.44
C ILE A 259 7.97 -27.97 -35.87
N GLU A 260 9.26 -28.20 -36.07
CA GLU A 260 9.79 -29.44 -36.64
C GLU A 260 10.99 -29.97 -35.85
N GLY A 261 11.23 -31.27 -35.93
CA GLY A 261 12.31 -31.91 -35.19
C GLY A 261 12.05 -31.84 -33.69
N SER A 262 13.11 -31.71 -32.91
CA SER A 262 13.07 -31.70 -31.44
C SER A 262 12.64 -30.33 -30.88
N GLY A 263 11.91 -29.54 -31.67
CA GLY A 263 11.41 -28.22 -31.27
C GLY A 263 10.41 -28.29 -30.12
N PHE A 264 10.35 -27.22 -29.34
CA PHE A 264 9.51 -27.10 -28.15
C PHE A 264 8.68 -25.82 -28.19
N GLY A 265 7.37 -25.97 -28.05
CA GLY A 265 6.42 -24.89 -27.84
C GLY A 265 5.83 -24.98 -26.42
N HIS A 266 5.87 -23.89 -25.67
CA HIS A 266 5.39 -23.85 -24.29
C HIS A 266 4.69 -22.53 -24.00
N GLU A 267 3.54 -22.55 -23.32
CA GLU A 267 2.88 -21.30 -22.93
C GLU A 267 2.61 -20.39 -24.15
N LEU A 268 2.03 -20.97 -25.22
CA LEU A 268 1.69 -20.25 -26.43
C LEU A 268 0.20 -19.90 -26.46
N ALA A 269 -0.10 -18.64 -26.77
CA ALA A 269 -1.46 -18.14 -26.92
C ALA A 269 -1.69 -17.53 -28.30
N GLY A 270 -2.91 -17.70 -28.84
CA GLY A 270 -3.25 -17.15 -30.15
C GLY A 270 -4.71 -16.77 -30.30
N ASP A 271 -4.94 -15.49 -30.59
CA ASP A 271 -6.22 -14.89 -30.93
C ASP A 271 -6.15 -14.22 -32.32
N CYS A 272 -6.05 -15.06 -33.35
CA CYS A 272 -5.92 -14.61 -34.73
C CYS A 272 -7.08 -15.00 -35.62
N ASP A 273 -7.29 -14.19 -36.65
CA ASP A 273 -7.91 -14.61 -37.91
C ASP A 273 -6.89 -15.34 -38.79
N VAL A 274 -6.90 -16.67 -38.79
CA VAL A 274 -5.95 -17.48 -39.56
C VAL A 274 -6.61 -18.06 -40.81
N SER A 275 -6.09 -17.73 -42.00
CA SER A 275 -6.56 -18.29 -43.28
C SER A 275 -5.45 -18.98 -44.07
N GLY A 276 -5.76 -20.17 -44.61
CA GLY A 276 -4.90 -20.78 -45.63
C GLY A 276 -5.52 -21.92 -46.44
N ASN A 277 -4.78 -22.41 -47.44
CA ASN A 277 -5.25 -23.44 -48.37
C ASN A 277 -4.88 -24.87 -47.97
N SER A 278 -3.88 -25.07 -47.11
CA SER A 278 -3.44 -26.39 -46.65
C SER A 278 -2.80 -26.30 -45.26
N TYR A 279 -3.21 -27.17 -44.32
CA TYR A 279 -2.61 -27.27 -42.99
C TYR A 279 -2.69 -25.98 -42.16
N THR A 280 -3.88 -25.43 -41.99
CA THR A 280 -4.11 -24.19 -41.22
C THR A 280 -4.36 -24.53 -39.75
N GLY A 281 -3.58 -23.99 -38.82
CA GLY A 281 -3.80 -24.17 -37.37
C GLY A 281 -4.13 -22.85 -36.67
N GLY A 282 -4.76 -22.92 -35.51
CA GLY A 282 -4.93 -21.73 -34.66
C GLY A 282 -3.58 -21.22 -34.17
N LEU A 283 -2.75 -22.07 -33.57
CA LEU A 283 -1.38 -21.69 -33.16
C LEU A 283 -0.34 -22.06 -34.21
N ILE A 284 -0.39 -23.31 -34.67
CA ILE A 284 0.68 -23.93 -35.45
C ILE A 284 0.13 -24.56 -36.73
N GLY A 285 0.66 -24.20 -37.89
CA GLY A 285 0.26 -24.85 -39.14
C GLY A 285 0.70 -26.32 -39.25
N SER A 286 2.00 -26.59 -39.13
CA SER A 286 2.62 -27.91 -39.23
C SER A 286 3.44 -28.26 -38.00
N PHE A 287 3.23 -29.45 -37.46
CA PHE A 287 3.85 -29.91 -36.23
C PHE A 287 4.43 -31.31 -36.44
N SER A 288 5.75 -31.48 -36.32
CA SER A 288 6.40 -32.76 -36.62
C SER A 288 7.60 -33.11 -35.72
N GLY A 289 7.49 -34.21 -34.97
CA GLY A 289 8.55 -34.68 -34.06
C GLY A 289 8.75 -33.87 -32.78
N SER A 290 7.81 -32.99 -32.45
CA SER A 290 7.96 -31.89 -31.47
C SER A 290 6.96 -31.97 -30.30
N THR A 291 7.11 -31.11 -29.30
CA THR A 291 6.22 -31.03 -28.11
C THR A 291 5.60 -29.64 -27.96
N LEU A 292 4.28 -29.61 -27.71
CA LEU A 292 3.49 -28.42 -27.41
C LEU A 292 2.81 -28.62 -26.06
N THR A 293 3.11 -27.75 -25.08
CA THR A 293 2.57 -27.84 -23.72
C THR A 293 1.97 -26.51 -23.28
N ASN A 294 0.98 -26.57 -22.39
CA ASN A 294 0.40 -25.40 -21.72
C ASN A 294 0.02 -24.30 -22.71
N SER A 295 -0.78 -24.58 -23.73
CA SER A 295 -1.02 -23.62 -24.81
C SER A 295 -2.49 -23.55 -25.20
N TYR A 296 -2.98 -22.38 -25.62
CA TYR A 296 -4.37 -22.23 -26.03
C TYR A 296 -4.56 -21.39 -27.29
N SER A 297 -5.66 -21.63 -27.99
CA SER A 297 -6.06 -20.82 -29.15
C SER A 297 -7.54 -20.45 -29.13
N TRP A 298 -7.81 -19.16 -29.21
CA TRP A 298 -9.14 -18.59 -29.50
C TRP A 298 -9.32 -18.23 -30.97
N SER A 299 -8.24 -18.36 -31.75
CA SER A 299 -8.18 -18.04 -33.17
C SER A 299 -9.33 -18.60 -34.01
N ARG A 300 -9.85 -17.78 -34.92
CA ARG A 300 -10.77 -18.20 -36.00
C ARG A 300 -9.96 -18.76 -37.16
N VAL A 301 -10.14 -20.05 -37.44
CA VAL A 301 -9.33 -20.80 -38.41
C VAL A 301 -10.13 -21.13 -39.67
N ASN A 302 -9.67 -20.67 -40.83
CA ASN A 302 -10.28 -20.93 -42.14
C ASN A 302 -9.32 -21.63 -43.12
N GLY A 303 -9.50 -22.94 -43.28
CA GLY A 303 -8.82 -23.78 -44.27
C GLY A 303 -9.61 -23.89 -45.58
N ASN A 304 -9.36 -22.98 -46.53
CA ASN A 304 -10.14 -22.79 -47.77
C ASN A 304 -10.34 -24.09 -48.58
N THR A 305 -9.25 -24.81 -48.86
CA THR A 305 -9.27 -26.02 -49.72
C THR A 305 -8.67 -27.25 -49.08
N GLY A 306 -8.10 -27.13 -47.87
CA GLY A 306 -7.26 -28.14 -47.24
C GLY A 306 -7.78 -28.53 -45.86
N SER A 307 -6.84 -28.92 -44.99
CA SER A 307 -7.14 -29.24 -43.60
C SER A 307 -6.94 -28.07 -42.66
N ALA A 308 -7.76 -28.02 -41.61
CA ALA A 308 -7.62 -27.04 -40.53
C ALA A 308 -7.85 -27.64 -39.14
N GLY A 309 -7.06 -27.23 -38.14
CA GLY A 309 -7.25 -27.61 -36.75
C GLY A 309 -7.30 -26.40 -35.83
N GLY A 310 -8.04 -26.51 -34.71
CA GLY A 310 -8.17 -25.40 -33.76
C GLY A 310 -6.85 -25.02 -33.08
N LEU A 311 -5.96 -25.98 -32.81
CA LEU A 311 -4.59 -25.71 -32.33
C LEU A 311 -3.57 -25.88 -33.45
N VAL A 312 -3.59 -27.06 -34.10
CA VAL A 312 -2.55 -27.49 -35.03
C VAL A 312 -3.15 -27.90 -36.38
N GLY A 313 -2.63 -27.37 -37.49
CA GLY A 313 -3.12 -27.70 -38.83
C GLY A 313 -2.83 -29.15 -39.24
N THR A 314 -1.62 -29.65 -38.99
CA THR A 314 -1.23 -31.05 -39.18
C THR A 314 -0.20 -31.52 -38.14
N GLY A 315 -0.42 -32.68 -37.52
CA GLY A 315 0.49 -33.35 -36.59
C GLY A 315 1.05 -34.65 -37.16
N SER A 316 2.36 -34.89 -37.02
CA SER A 316 3.02 -36.11 -37.53
C SER A 316 4.29 -36.47 -36.74
N GLY A 317 4.74 -37.73 -36.82
CA GLY A 317 6.12 -38.07 -36.43
C GLY A 317 6.41 -38.13 -34.92
N PHE A 318 5.46 -38.60 -34.09
CA PHE A 318 5.58 -38.71 -32.62
C PHE A 318 5.56 -37.37 -31.89
N THR A 319 4.62 -36.51 -32.26
CA THR A 319 4.34 -35.24 -31.58
C THR A 319 3.61 -35.46 -30.25
N LEU A 320 3.88 -34.60 -29.25
CA LEU A 320 3.13 -34.54 -28.00
C LEU A 320 2.38 -33.21 -27.90
N LEU A 321 1.09 -33.29 -27.59
CA LEU A 321 0.25 -32.14 -27.27
C LEU A 321 -0.33 -32.36 -25.87
N GLU A 322 0.04 -31.49 -24.94
CA GLU A 322 -0.25 -31.67 -23.52
C GLU A 322 -0.79 -30.38 -22.90
N ASN A 323 -1.78 -30.52 -22.01
CA ASN A 323 -2.37 -29.42 -21.24
C ASN A 323 -2.69 -28.20 -22.13
N SER A 324 -3.48 -28.41 -23.17
CA SER A 324 -3.70 -27.37 -24.18
C SER A 324 -5.12 -27.39 -24.71
N TYR A 325 -5.64 -26.25 -25.14
CA TYR A 325 -7.02 -26.19 -25.62
C TYR A 325 -7.29 -25.26 -26.80
N ALA A 326 -8.37 -25.53 -27.54
CA ALA A 326 -8.89 -24.63 -28.57
C ALA A 326 -10.33 -24.22 -28.28
N ALA A 327 -10.60 -22.92 -28.26
CA ALA A 327 -11.96 -22.37 -28.14
C ALA A 327 -12.37 -21.50 -29.35
N GLY A 328 -11.57 -21.51 -30.43
CA GLY A 328 -11.89 -20.81 -31.67
C GLY A 328 -12.71 -21.61 -32.68
N THR A 329 -13.29 -20.90 -33.66
CA THR A 329 -14.06 -21.54 -34.75
C THR A 329 -13.15 -22.17 -35.80
N VAL A 330 -13.54 -23.32 -36.38
CA VAL A 330 -12.74 -24.00 -37.42
C VAL A 330 -13.59 -24.33 -38.65
N THR A 331 -13.23 -23.73 -39.79
CA THR A 331 -13.90 -23.94 -41.07
C THR A 331 -12.94 -24.54 -42.10
N ALA A 332 -13.15 -25.79 -42.50
CA ALA A 332 -12.44 -26.42 -43.61
C ALA A 332 -13.17 -27.68 -44.12
N SER A 333 -12.70 -28.21 -45.25
CA SER A 333 -13.17 -29.49 -45.80
C SER A 333 -12.76 -30.68 -44.93
N ASN A 334 -11.55 -30.62 -44.36
CA ASN A 334 -10.98 -31.63 -43.49
C ASN A 334 -10.59 -30.97 -42.16
N ARG A 335 -11.43 -31.04 -41.13
CA ARG A 335 -11.28 -30.22 -39.93
C ARG A 335 -11.36 -31.03 -38.64
N GLY A 336 -10.65 -30.58 -37.61
CA GLY A 336 -10.72 -31.13 -36.27
C GLY A 336 -10.67 -30.04 -35.20
N GLY A 337 -11.26 -30.33 -34.03
CA GLY A 337 -11.29 -29.39 -32.90
C GLY A 337 -9.89 -28.99 -32.42
N LEU A 338 -8.93 -29.92 -32.44
CA LEU A 338 -7.54 -29.66 -32.07
C LEU A 338 -6.60 -29.75 -33.27
N THR A 339 -6.68 -30.84 -34.03
CA THR A 339 -5.77 -31.13 -35.14
C THR A 339 -6.51 -31.28 -36.46
N GLY A 340 -6.00 -30.65 -37.53
CA GLY A 340 -6.62 -30.76 -38.85
C GLY A 340 -6.33 -32.09 -39.54
N ILE A 341 -5.09 -32.57 -39.48
CA ILE A 341 -4.70 -33.93 -39.87
C ILE A 341 -3.83 -34.47 -38.76
N ASP A 342 -4.08 -35.70 -38.32
CA ASP A 342 -3.27 -36.38 -37.32
C ASP A 342 -2.71 -37.69 -37.86
N SER A 343 -1.39 -37.85 -37.75
CA SER A 343 -0.64 -39.02 -38.18
C SER A 343 0.44 -39.41 -37.16
N GLY A 344 0.05 -39.43 -35.88
CA GLY A 344 0.87 -39.94 -34.79
C GLY A 344 1.12 -38.94 -33.65
N THR A 345 0.16 -38.06 -33.37
CA THR A 345 0.18 -37.16 -32.21
C THR A 345 -0.34 -37.88 -30.97
N ALA A 346 0.46 -37.91 -29.91
CA ALA A 346 -0.01 -38.26 -28.58
C ALA A 346 -0.64 -37.02 -27.93
N MET A 347 -1.83 -37.17 -27.37
CA MET A 347 -2.55 -36.09 -26.69
C MET A 347 -2.75 -36.48 -25.22
N THR A 348 -2.57 -35.52 -24.33
CA THR A 348 -2.81 -35.67 -22.89
C THR A 348 -3.47 -34.38 -22.39
N ASN A 349 -4.59 -34.48 -21.67
CA ASN A 349 -5.32 -33.33 -21.12
C ASN A 349 -5.53 -32.21 -22.16
N ALA A 350 -5.98 -32.59 -23.34
CA ALA A 350 -6.21 -31.65 -24.45
C ALA A 350 -7.70 -31.45 -24.68
N TYR A 351 -8.15 -30.20 -24.81
CA TYR A 351 -9.57 -29.87 -24.81
C TYR A 351 -9.98 -28.98 -25.96
N TRP A 352 -11.17 -29.15 -26.53
CA TRP A 352 -11.71 -28.16 -27.46
C TRP A 352 -13.17 -27.86 -27.19
N ASP A 353 -13.56 -26.63 -27.48
CA ASP A 353 -14.93 -26.17 -27.32
C ASP A 353 -15.80 -26.71 -28.46
N VAL A 354 -16.72 -27.61 -28.14
CA VAL A 354 -17.60 -28.25 -29.13
C VAL A 354 -18.72 -27.32 -29.61
N ASP A 355 -19.11 -26.34 -28.79
CA ASP A 355 -20.20 -25.42 -29.09
C ASP A 355 -19.72 -24.29 -30.01
N VAL A 356 -18.53 -23.74 -29.72
CA VAL A 356 -17.91 -22.70 -30.57
C VAL A 356 -17.40 -23.30 -31.88
N SER A 357 -16.67 -24.42 -31.84
CA SER A 357 -16.13 -25.02 -33.06
C SER A 357 -17.21 -25.72 -33.90
N GLY A 358 -18.29 -26.19 -33.28
CA GLY A 358 -19.30 -27.06 -33.89
C GLY A 358 -18.76 -28.45 -34.27
N LEU A 359 -17.63 -28.88 -33.69
CA LEU A 359 -16.95 -30.14 -34.02
C LEU A 359 -17.08 -31.18 -32.91
N ALA A 360 -17.52 -32.38 -33.28
CA ALA A 360 -17.65 -33.51 -32.36
C ALA A 360 -16.34 -34.30 -32.17
N THR A 361 -15.29 -34.02 -32.95
CA THR A 361 -14.03 -34.78 -32.94
C THR A 361 -12.82 -33.84 -32.98
N SER A 362 -11.74 -34.22 -32.29
CA SER A 362 -10.50 -33.43 -32.27
C SER A 362 -9.73 -33.49 -33.60
N GLY A 363 -9.88 -34.57 -34.38
CA GLY A 363 -9.43 -34.72 -35.76
C GLY A 363 -10.58 -34.98 -36.74
N PRO A 364 -10.33 -35.12 -38.05
CA PRO A 364 -11.40 -35.21 -39.06
C PRO A 364 -12.32 -36.42 -39.00
N SER A 365 -11.88 -37.51 -38.37
CA SER A 365 -12.66 -38.75 -38.32
C SER A 365 -12.55 -39.52 -37.02
N THR A 366 -11.63 -39.14 -36.14
CA THR A 366 -11.35 -39.84 -34.88
C THR A 366 -10.84 -38.85 -33.84
N THR A 367 -11.14 -39.12 -32.57
CA THR A 367 -10.55 -38.43 -31.43
C THR A 367 -9.49 -39.36 -30.82
N PRO A 368 -8.20 -38.97 -30.81
CA PRO A 368 -7.16 -39.72 -30.11
C PRO A 368 -7.44 -39.79 -28.60
N THR A 369 -6.95 -40.84 -27.94
CA THR A 369 -6.99 -40.94 -26.48
C THR A 369 -6.27 -39.74 -25.84
N GLY A 370 -6.88 -39.12 -24.83
CA GLY A 370 -6.34 -37.95 -24.12
C GLY A 370 -6.77 -36.59 -24.67
N ALA A 371 -7.60 -36.58 -25.73
CA ALA A 371 -8.32 -35.40 -26.17
C ALA A 371 -9.82 -35.51 -25.86
N THR A 372 -10.41 -34.43 -25.33
CA THR A 372 -11.81 -34.38 -24.90
C THR A 372 -12.50 -33.13 -25.41
N GLY A 373 -13.66 -33.29 -26.05
CA GLY A 373 -14.50 -32.16 -26.43
C GLY A 373 -15.39 -31.77 -25.26
N LEU A 374 -15.36 -30.49 -24.87
CA LEU A 374 -16.13 -29.93 -23.77
C LEU A 374 -17.07 -28.85 -24.31
N THR A 375 -18.20 -28.64 -23.63
CA THR A 375 -19.09 -27.50 -23.93
C THR A 375 -18.44 -26.19 -23.49
N THR A 376 -18.92 -25.04 -23.98
CA THR A 376 -18.43 -23.74 -23.54
C THR A 376 -18.52 -23.60 -22.01
N ILE A 377 -19.66 -23.98 -21.44
CA ILE A 377 -19.89 -23.93 -20.00
C ILE A 377 -18.93 -24.86 -19.26
N ASP A 378 -18.69 -26.08 -19.75
CA ASP A 378 -17.75 -27.00 -19.09
C ASP A 378 -16.29 -26.51 -19.19
N MET A 379 -15.95 -25.72 -20.21
CA MET A 379 -14.61 -25.13 -20.34
C MET A 379 -14.42 -23.88 -19.48
N GLN A 380 -15.49 -23.13 -19.19
CA GLN A 380 -15.46 -21.89 -18.39
C GLN A 380 -15.75 -22.11 -16.90
N ALA A 381 -16.49 -23.15 -16.54
CA ALA A 381 -16.87 -23.42 -15.14
C ALA A 381 -15.73 -23.73 -14.15
N PRO A 382 -14.57 -24.30 -14.54
CA PRO A 382 -13.46 -24.56 -13.60
C PRO A 382 -12.74 -23.29 -13.16
N THR A 383 -12.88 -22.91 -11.88
CA THR A 383 -12.07 -21.87 -11.23
C THR A 383 -10.82 -22.43 -10.53
N SER A 384 -10.56 -23.74 -10.68
CA SER A 384 -9.37 -24.44 -10.17
C SER A 384 -9.13 -25.70 -11.02
N PRO A 385 -7.93 -26.30 -10.97
CA PRO A 385 -7.69 -27.64 -11.48
C PRO A 385 -8.66 -28.64 -10.84
N ASP A 386 -8.91 -29.72 -11.55
CA ASP A 386 -9.67 -30.87 -11.09
C ASP A 386 -11.18 -30.66 -10.83
N HIS A 387 -11.79 -29.60 -11.38
CA HIS A 387 -13.25 -29.38 -11.29
C HIS A 387 -14.02 -30.43 -12.11
N SER A 388 -14.99 -31.08 -11.46
CA SER A 388 -15.92 -32.02 -12.09
C SER A 388 -16.88 -31.30 -13.03
N VAL A 389 -16.75 -31.56 -14.33
CA VAL A 389 -17.67 -31.04 -15.36
C VAL A 389 -18.83 -32.00 -15.64
N GLY A 390 -19.81 -31.54 -16.42
CA GLY A 390 -20.99 -32.33 -16.78
C GLY A 390 -20.63 -33.69 -17.39
N GLY A 391 -21.25 -34.77 -16.88
CA GLY A 391 -21.02 -36.13 -17.40
C GLY A 391 -19.87 -36.91 -16.74
N GLY A 392 -19.24 -36.35 -15.69
CA GLY A 392 -18.26 -37.06 -14.85
C GLY A 392 -16.84 -37.05 -15.40
N ALA A 393 -16.54 -36.17 -16.36
CA ALA A 393 -15.16 -35.82 -16.72
C ALA A 393 -14.62 -34.75 -15.76
N ILE A 394 -13.31 -34.69 -15.63
CA ILE A 394 -12.61 -33.63 -14.89
C ILE A 394 -11.93 -32.76 -15.96
N ALA A 395 -12.30 -31.49 -16.03
CA ALA A 395 -11.63 -30.55 -16.92
C ALA A 395 -10.31 -30.09 -16.29
N TYR A 396 -9.29 -29.88 -17.12
CA TYR A 396 -7.98 -29.36 -16.72
C TYR A 396 -7.30 -30.16 -15.60
N GLU A 397 -7.47 -31.48 -15.60
CA GLU A 397 -6.93 -32.34 -14.55
C GLU A 397 -5.40 -32.22 -14.50
N ASN A 398 -4.82 -31.89 -13.33
CA ASN A 398 -3.39 -31.65 -13.13
C ASN A 398 -2.78 -30.48 -13.93
N TRP A 399 -3.57 -29.48 -14.32
CA TRP A 399 -3.02 -28.22 -14.84
C TRP A 399 -2.41 -27.42 -13.70
N ASP A 400 -1.25 -26.81 -13.95
CA ASP A 400 -0.48 -26.08 -12.94
C ASP A 400 -1.02 -24.65 -12.79
N GLU A 401 -1.52 -24.29 -11.62
CA GLU A 401 -2.04 -22.94 -11.30
C GLU A 401 -0.96 -21.85 -11.36
N THR A 402 0.32 -22.21 -11.31
CA THR A 402 1.41 -21.25 -11.54
C THR A 402 1.59 -20.87 -13.01
N ILE A 403 0.98 -21.66 -13.91
CA ILE A 403 1.04 -21.47 -15.37
C ILE A 403 -0.32 -21.02 -15.91
N TRP A 404 -1.40 -21.53 -15.34
CA TRP A 404 -2.77 -21.27 -15.77
C TRP A 404 -3.53 -20.45 -14.74
N ASN A 405 -4.09 -19.33 -15.19
CA ASN A 405 -5.13 -18.60 -14.50
C ASN A 405 -6.48 -19.18 -14.95
N PHE A 406 -7.26 -19.72 -14.01
CA PHE A 406 -8.56 -20.32 -14.30
C PHE A 406 -9.71 -19.31 -14.41
N GLY A 407 -9.46 -18.05 -14.06
CA GLY A 407 -10.43 -16.97 -14.13
C GLY A 407 -11.69 -17.24 -13.30
N THR A 408 -12.79 -16.62 -13.71
CA THR A 408 -14.10 -16.83 -13.10
C THR A 408 -14.88 -17.95 -13.78
N SER A 409 -16.06 -18.28 -13.27
CA SER A 409 -16.95 -19.30 -13.86
C SER A 409 -17.46 -19.00 -15.29
N THR A 410 -17.18 -17.80 -15.81
CA THR A 410 -17.54 -17.37 -17.17
C THR A 410 -16.33 -17.21 -18.09
N ASP A 411 -15.12 -17.31 -17.57
CA ASP A 411 -13.90 -17.10 -18.34
C ASP A 411 -13.31 -18.43 -18.81
N TYR A 412 -12.65 -18.42 -19.96
CA TYR A 412 -11.78 -19.56 -20.30
C TYR A 412 -10.46 -19.42 -19.56
N PRO A 413 -9.84 -20.52 -19.10
CA PRO A 413 -8.52 -20.44 -18.49
C PRO A 413 -7.50 -19.79 -19.42
N THR A 414 -6.74 -18.83 -18.92
CA THR A 414 -5.67 -18.14 -19.65
C THR A 414 -4.32 -18.48 -19.05
N LEU A 415 -3.24 -18.14 -19.75
CA LEU A 415 -1.91 -18.28 -19.17
C LEU A 415 -1.71 -17.16 -18.14
N SER A 416 -1.18 -17.49 -16.97
CA SER A 416 -1.09 -16.54 -15.85
C SER A 416 -0.25 -15.31 -16.18
N TRP A 417 0.71 -15.42 -17.10
CA TRP A 417 1.52 -14.28 -17.57
C TRP A 417 0.80 -13.42 -18.64
N LEU A 418 -0.37 -13.83 -19.12
CA LEU A 418 -1.19 -13.12 -20.12
C LEU A 418 -2.52 -12.59 -19.58
N SER A 419 -2.90 -12.93 -18.36
CA SER A 419 -4.23 -12.59 -17.87
C SER A 419 -4.36 -11.07 -17.72
N GLN A 420 -5.02 -10.45 -18.70
CA GLN A 420 -5.67 -9.13 -18.61
C GLN A 420 -6.82 -9.10 -17.59
N SER A 421 -7.10 -10.24 -16.93
CA SER A 421 -8.07 -10.42 -15.87
C SER A 421 -7.38 -10.64 -14.52
N LYS A 422 -6.20 -10.04 -14.33
CA LYS A 422 -5.61 -9.96 -13.00
C LYS A 422 -6.35 -8.81 -12.31
N ASP A 423 -6.96 -9.17 -11.21
CA ASP A 423 -7.60 -8.32 -10.21
C ASP A 423 -7.03 -8.96 -8.94
N CYS A 424 -5.87 -8.48 -8.49
CA CYS A 424 -5.10 -9.21 -7.47
C CYS A 424 -5.65 -9.08 -6.06
N ASP A 425 -6.56 -8.14 -5.81
CA ASP A 425 -7.23 -7.95 -4.53
C ASP A 425 -8.73 -8.26 -4.51
N GLU A 426 -9.30 -8.60 -5.67
CA GLU A 426 -10.69 -9.01 -5.86
C GLU A 426 -11.72 -7.92 -5.54
N ASP A 427 -11.36 -6.65 -5.74
CA ASP A 427 -12.24 -5.51 -5.49
C ASP A 427 -13.19 -5.19 -6.67
N GLY A 428 -12.89 -5.77 -7.83
CA GLY A 428 -13.68 -5.66 -9.06
C GLY A 428 -13.14 -4.68 -10.10
N ILE A 429 -12.09 -3.91 -9.79
CA ILE A 429 -11.28 -3.20 -10.77
C ILE A 429 -10.19 -4.17 -11.27
N LEU A 430 -9.76 -4.02 -12.53
CA LEU A 430 -8.71 -4.88 -13.09
C LEU A 430 -7.35 -4.22 -12.86
N ASP A 431 -6.30 -5.00 -12.60
CA ASP A 431 -4.91 -4.49 -12.51
C ASP A 431 -4.53 -3.61 -13.70
N SER A 432 -5.05 -3.90 -14.90
CA SER A 432 -4.76 -3.12 -16.12
C SER A 432 -5.46 -1.76 -16.18
N VAL A 433 -6.46 -1.54 -15.32
CA VAL A 433 -7.16 -0.27 -15.12
C VAL A 433 -6.48 0.51 -14.00
N GLU A 434 -6.07 -0.20 -12.94
CA GLU A 434 -5.41 0.38 -11.77
C GLU A 434 -3.96 0.77 -12.05
N ASP A 435 -3.16 -0.13 -12.63
CA ASP A 435 -1.85 0.14 -13.23
C ASP A 435 -2.04 0.39 -14.73
N ALA A 436 -2.70 1.50 -15.06
CA ALA A 436 -3.08 1.85 -16.43
C ALA A 436 -1.89 1.91 -17.39
N ASN A 437 -0.70 2.17 -16.87
CA ASN A 437 0.53 2.25 -17.65
C ASN A 437 1.39 0.96 -17.62
N GLY A 438 1.01 -0.02 -16.79
CA GLY A 438 1.57 -1.37 -16.75
C GLY A 438 3.00 -1.44 -16.22
N ASN A 439 3.42 -0.49 -15.38
CA ASN A 439 4.79 -0.41 -14.88
C ASN A 439 5.01 -1.08 -13.52
N GLY A 440 3.94 -1.48 -12.83
CA GLY A 440 3.97 -2.13 -11.52
C GLY A 440 4.32 -1.21 -10.34
N GLU A 441 4.25 0.11 -10.52
CA GLU A 441 4.32 1.14 -9.49
C GLU A 441 2.97 1.89 -9.44
N VAL A 442 2.57 2.36 -8.25
CA VAL A 442 1.35 3.20 -8.12
C VAL A 442 1.71 4.64 -8.45
N ASP A 443 1.29 5.13 -9.61
CA ASP A 443 1.53 6.50 -10.06
C ASP A 443 0.43 7.50 -9.67
N GLU A 444 0.66 8.78 -9.93
CA GLU A 444 -0.34 9.84 -9.74
C GLU A 444 -1.54 9.60 -10.66
N GLY A 445 -2.66 9.21 -10.06
CA GLY A 445 -3.90 8.91 -10.77
C GLY A 445 -4.30 7.43 -10.73
N GLU A 446 -3.45 6.56 -10.19
CA GLU A 446 -3.63 5.12 -10.12
C GLU A 446 -3.99 4.66 -8.70
N THR A 447 -4.70 3.54 -8.59
CA THR A 447 -4.92 2.78 -7.34
C THR A 447 -3.90 1.64 -7.23
N ASP A 448 -3.73 1.03 -6.06
CA ASP A 448 -2.82 -0.10 -5.87
C ASP A 448 -3.52 -1.41 -6.27
N PRO A 449 -3.10 -2.08 -7.38
CA PRO A 449 -3.83 -3.23 -7.92
C PRO A 449 -4.04 -4.40 -6.96
N CYS A 450 -3.21 -4.48 -5.91
CA CYS A 450 -3.23 -5.59 -4.95
C CYS A 450 -3.64 -5.14 -3.54
N ASN A 451 -4.27 -3.98 -3.41
CA ASN A 451 -4.84 -3.48 -2.17
C ASN A 451 -6.26 -2.94 -2.43
N PRO A 452 -7.31 -3.63 -1.96
CA PRO A 452 -8.69 -3.37 -2.38
C PRO A 452 -9.31 -2.09 -1.79
N ASP A 453 -8.50 -1.28 -1.10
CA ASP A 453 -8.82 -0.05 -0.34
C ASP A 453 -7.53 0.78 -0.31
N SER A 454 -7.27 1.47 -1.42
CA SER A 454 -5.99 2.11 -1.75
C SER A 454 -5.65 3.26 -0.81
N ASP A 455 -6.63 4.04 -0.39
CA ASP A 455 -6.42 5.16 0.52
C ASP A 455 -6.61 4.81 2.00
N GLY A 456 -7.25 3.68 2.32
CA GLY A 456 -7.37 3.15 3.67
C GLY A 456 -8.50 3.76 4.51
N ASP A 457 -9.52 4.36 3.89
CA ASP A 457 -10.70 4.90 4.57
C ASP A 457 -11.75 3.80 4.91
N GLY A 458 -11.59 2.64 4.27
CA GLY A 458 -12.38 1.45 4.47
C GLY A 458 -13.59 1.28 3.56
N ILE A 459 -13.74 2.07 2.50
CA ILE A 459 -14.50 1.70 1.30
C ILE A 459 -13.52 1.01 0.34
N ASN A 460 -14.01 0.12 -0.51
CA ASN A 460 -13.16 -0.56 -1.48
C ASN A 460 -13.11 0.24 -2.78
N ASP A 461 -11.98 0.26 -3.50
CA ASP A 461 -11.81 1.09 -4.70
C ASP A 461 -12.89 0.79 -5.74
N GLY A 462 -13.20 -0.50 -5.99
CA GLY A 462 -14.27 -0.90 -6.91
C GLY A 462 -15.72 -0.57 -6.47
N ILE A 463 -15.93 -0.12 -5.23
CA ILE A 463 -17.20 0.48 -4.77
C ILE A 463 -17.23 1.98 -5.09
N GLU A 464 -16.10 2.64 -4.92
CA GLU A 464 -15.93 4.08 -5.17
C GLU A 464 -15.94 4.38 -6.66
N ASP A 465 -15.15 3.64 -7.44
CA ASP A 465 -15.26 3.54 -8.90
C ASP A 465 -16.35 2.52 -9.27
N ALA A 466 -17.60 2.92 -9.02
CA ALA A 466 -18.77 2.08 -9.21
C ALA A 466 -18.94 1.55 -10.65
N ASN A 467 -18.27 2.19 -11.63
CA ASN A 467 -18.31 1.81 -13.03
C ASN A 467 -17.05 1.05 -13.52
N GLN A 468 -16.00 1.00 -12.68
CA GLN A 468 -14.78 0.21 -12.81
C GLN A 468 -13.96 0.59 -14.05
N ASP A 469 -13.89 1.89 -14.36
CA ASP A 469 -13.14 2.40 -15.51
C ASP A 469 -11.83 3.13 -15.17
N GLY A 470 -11.49 3.19 -13.88
CA GLY A 470 -10.28 3.80 -13.34
C GLY A 470 -10.34 5.32 -13.29
N THR A 471 -11.52 5.92 -13.49
CA THR A 471 -11.69 7.36 -13.50
C THR A 471 -12.78 7.81 -12.52
N VAL A 472 -12.50 8.86 -11.76
CA VAL A 472 -13.48 9.44 -10.82
C VAL A 472 -14.57 10.17 -11.61
N ASP A 473 -15.74 9.57 -11.71
CA ASP A 473 -16.89 10.12 -12.41
C ASP A 473 -17.84 10.93 -11.50
N ALA A 474 -18.77 11.64 -12.14
CA ALA A 474 -19.76 12.43 -11.42
C ALA A 474 -20.72 11.51 -10.63
N GLY A 475 -20.58 11.52 -9.30
CA GLY A 475 -21.37 10.70 -8.38
C GLY A 475 -20.56 9.60 -7.69
N GLU A 476 -19.27 9.49 -7.98
CA GLU A 476 -18.32 8.60 -7.32
C GLU A 476 -17.48 9.38 -6.29
N THR A 477 -16.92 8.66 -5.33
CA THR A 477 -15.83 9.15 -4.46
C THR A 477 -14.48 8.84 -5.12
N ASP A 478 -13.40 9.46 -4.64
CA ASP A 478 -12.06 9.26 -5.20
C ASP A 478 -11.29 8.22 -4.39
N PRO A 479 -11.07 6.98 -4.88
CA PRO A 479 -10.45 5.87 -4.12
C PRO A 479 -8.97 6.07 -3.77
N ARG A 480 -8.44 7.27 -4.03
CA ARG A 480 -7.06 7.67 -3.74
C ARG A 480 -7.01 8.73 -2.64
N LEU A 481 -8.15 9.16 -2.12
CA LEU A 481 -8.31 10.24 -1.16
C LEU A 481 -9.29 9.83 -0.06
N MET A 482 -8.76 9.58 1.14
CA MET A 482 -9.60 9.21 2.30
C MET A 482 -10.75 10.19 2.62
N ASP A 483 -10.73 11.41 2.08
CA ASP A 483 -11.66 12.51 2.30
C ASP A 483 -11.84 13.23 0.95
N THR A 484 -12.87 12.84 0.21
CA THR A 484 -13.11 13.24 -1.18
C THR A 484 -13.45 14.74 -1.29
N ASP A 485 -14.21 15.29 -0.36
CA ASP A 485 -14.68 16.68 -0.41
C ASP A 485 -13.88 17.65 0.47
N GLY A 486 -12.99 17.14 1.31
CA GLY A 486 -12.02 17.88 2.10
C GLY A 486 -12.60 18.51 3.36
N ASP A 487 -13.66 17.93 3.91
CA ASP A 487 -14.41 18.50 5.03
C ASP A 487 -13.95 18.03 6.42
N THR A 488 -12.97 17.11 6.46
CA THR A 488 -12.35 16.44 7.60
C THR A 488 -13.02 15.18 8.14
N LEU A 489 -14.16 14.75 7.60
CA LEU A 489 -14.63 13.37 7.69
C LEU A 489 -14.04 12.55 6.54
N THR A 490 -13.95 11.24 6.75
CA THR A 490 -13.49 10.33 5.71
C THR A 490 -14.69 9.71 5.01
N ASP A 491 -14.58 9.37 3.73
CA ASP A 491 -15.74 8.87 2.98
C ASP A 491 -16.32 7.61 3.64
N GLY A 492 -15.47 6.70 4.10
CA GLY A 492 -15.86 5.50 4.85
C GLY A 492 -16.42 5.73 6.26
N ALA A 493 -16.34 6.95 6.81
CA ALA A 493 -17.02 7.35 8.05
C ALA A 493 -18.43 7.89 7.76
N GLU A 494 -18.58 8.55 6.63
CA GLU A 494 -19.83 9.14 6.17
C GLU A 494 -20.75 8.07 5.56
N ASP A 495 -20.22 7.18 4.71
CA ASP A 495 -20.86 5.94 4.29
C ASP A 495 -20.63 4.85 5.36
N ALA A 496 -21.37 4.97 6.46
CA ALA A 496 -21.27 4.08 7.61
C ALA A 496 -21.47 2.59 7.27
N ASN A 497 -22.13 2.30 6.14
CA ASN A 497 -22.41 0.93 5.70
C ASN A 497 -21.55 0.46 4.52
N LYS A 498 -20.69 1.33 3.97
CA LYS A 498 -19.64 1.06 2.98
C LYS A 498 -20.18 0.42 1.71
N ASN A 499 -21.28 0.95 1.21
CA ASN A 499 -21.97 0.45 0.02
C ASN A 499 -21.86 1.37 -1.21
N GLY A 500 -21.18 2.52 -1.08
CA GLY A 500 -21.01 3.53 -2.11
C GLY A 500 -22.26 4.38 -2.37
N VAL A 501 -23.24 4.36 -1.47
CA VAL A 501 -24.54 5.02 -1.64
C VAL A 501 -24.90 5.77 -0.36
N VAL A 502 -25.13 7.07 -0.50
CA VAL A 502 -25.66 7.91 0.59
C VAL A 502 -27.03 7.42 1.04
N ASP A 503 -27.09 6.80 2.22
CA ASP A 503 -28.32 6.32 2.85
C ASP A 503 -28.90 7.34 3.84
N ALA A 504 -30.11 7.05 4.32
CA ALA A 504 -30.78 7.94 5.27
C ALA A 504 -30.10 7.91 6.65
N GLY A 505 -29.56 9.05 7.07
CA GLY A 505 -28.83 9.21 8.33
C GLY A 505 -27.31 9.21 8.16
N GLU A 506 -26.84 9.19 6.92
CA GLU A 506 -25.44 9.38 6.53
C GLU A 506 -25.28 10.79 5.92
N THR A 507 -24.10 11.37 6.08
CA THR A 507 -23.65 12.54 5.32
C THR A 507 -23.22 12.10 3.91
N ASP A 508 -23.10 13.03 2.98
CA ASP A 508 -22.71 12.74 1.59
C ASP A 508 -21.21 13.03 1.40
N PRO A 509 -20.35 12.01 1.23
CA PRO A 509 -18.88 12.16 1.12
C PRO A 509 -18.37 13.05 -0.03
N ARG A 510 -19.28 13.51 -0.89
CA ARG A 510 -18.98 14.33 -2.06
C ARG A 510 -19.39 15.78 -1.84
N THR A 511 -19.91 16.11 -0.66
CA THR A 511 -20.39 17.44 -0.30
C THR A 511 -20.01 17.81 1.12
N ALA A 512 -19.05 18.73 1.23
CA ALA A 512 -18.48 19.14 2.51
C ALA A 512 -19.45 19.75 3.55
N ASP A 513 -20.73 19.91 3.20
CA ASP A 513 -21.81 20.51 4.02
C ASP A 513 -23.12 19.86 3.52
N SER A 514 -23.54 18.78 4.18
CA SER A 514 -24.61 17.89 3.74
C SER A 514 -26.01 18.49 3.90
N ASP A 515 -26.23 19.33 4.91
CA ASP A 515 -27.53 19.96 5.17
C ASP A 515 -27.63 21.42 4.67
N GLY A 516 -26.50 22.04 4.33
CA GLY A 516 -26.41 23.33 3.66
C GLY A 516 -26.45 24.53 4.59
N ASP A 517 -26.09 24.36 5.86
CA ASP A 517 -26.14 25.40 6.90
C ASP A 517 -24.87 26.27 6.99
N THR A 518 -23.85 25.94 6.21
CA THR A 518 -22.50 26.55 6.10
C THR A 518 -21.43 26.07 7.08
N TYR A 519 -21.74 25.13 7.97
CA TYR A 519 -20.74 24.36 8.69
C TYR A 519 -20.44 23.07 7.94
N ASN A 520 -19.19 22.64 8.00
CA ASN A 520 -18.78 21.41 7.33
C ASN A 520 -19.12 20.22 8.21
N ASP A 521 -19.50 19.08 7.64
CA ASP A 521 -19.98 17.93 8.40
C ASP A 521 -18.97 17.46 9.46
N GLY A 522 -17.67 17.44 9.12
CA GLY A 522 -16.60 17.10 10.07
C GLY A 522 -16.36 18.09 11.21
N ASN A 523 -16.95 19.28 11.14
CA ASN A 523 -16.92 20.30 12.20
C ASN A 523 -18.32 20.65 12.73
N ASP A 524 -19.32 19.85 12.38
CA ASP A 524 -20.71 20.02 12.75
C ASP A 524 -21.13 18.92 13.73
N ALA A 525 -21.73 19.31 14.86
CA ALA A 525 -22.25 18.33 15.83
C ALA A 525 -23.54 17.63 15.36
N PHE A 526 -24.27 18.25 14.44
CA PHE A 526 -25.52 17.80 13.85
C PHE A 526 -25.50 17.98 12.30
N PRO A 527 -24.62 17.27 11.58
CA PRO A 527 -24.35 17.50 10.14
C PRO A 527 -25.51 17.17 9.18
N LEU A 528 -26.70 16.89 9.71
CA LEU A 528 -27.91 16.56 8.95
C LEU A 528 -29.12 17.40 9.42
N ASP A 529 -28.91 18.41 10.25
CA ASP A 529 -29.92 19.34 10.76
C ASP A 529 -29.49 20.79 10.55
N GLU A 530 -29.99 21.40 9.47
CA GLU A 530 -29.68 22.79 9.06
C GLU A 530 -29.96 23.89 10.11
N THR A 531 -30.52 23.53 11.27
CA THR A 531 -30.84 24.43 12.37
C THR A 531 -29.93 24.30 13.59
N GLU A 532 -29.01 23.34 13.62
CA GLU A 532 -28.10 23.08 14.74
C GLU A 532 -26.71 22.73 14.21
N TRP A 533 -25.65 23.35 14.75
CA TRP A 533 -24.26 23.06 14.34
C TRP A 533 -23.28 22.90 15.51
N LEU A 534 -23.69 23.30 16.70
CA LEU A 534 -22.86 23.32 17.91
C LEU A 534 -23.61 22.64 19.05
N ASP A 535 -22.90 21.80 19.80
CA ASP A 535 -23.34 21.13 21.03
C ASP A 535 -22.29 21.39 22.11
N THR A 536 -22.49 22.44 22.91
CA THR A 536 -21.45 22.95 23.81
C THR A 536 -21.21 22.01 25.00
N ASP A 537 -22.22 21.31 25.49
CA ASP A 537 -22.12 20.38 26.62
C ASP A 537 -22.10 18.88 26.21
N ASN A 538 -22.31 18.59 24.92
CA ASN A 538 -22.33 17.26 24.30
C ASN A 538 -23.47 16.37 24.82
N ASP A 539 -24.64 16.94 25.14
CA ASP A 539 -25.81 16.19 25.58
C ASP A 539 -26.66 15.63 24.42
N GLY A 540 -26.37 16.06 23.18
CA GLY A 540 -27.06 15.69 21.95
C GLY A 540 -28.24 16.58 21.58
N ILE A 541 -28.39 17.75 22.20
CA ILE A 541 -29.29 18.84 21.82
C ILE A 541 -28.41 20.02 21.39
N GLY A 542 -28.67 20.58 20.20
CA GLY A 542 -27.87 21.71 19.72
C GLY A 542 -28.23 23.02 20.41
N ASN A 543 -27.24 23.93 20.47
CA ASN A 543 -27.35 25.21 21.17
C ASN A 543 -28.54 26.10 20.74
N ASN A 544 -29.10 25.94 19.52
CA ASN A 544 -30.28 26.75 19.14
C ASN A 544 -31.59 26.19 19.72
N ALA A 545 -31.61 24.91 20.10
CA ALA A 545 -32.74 24.20 20.69
C ALA A 545 -32.59 23.96 22.19
N ASP A 546 -31.36 23.97 22.72
CA ASP A 546 -31.07 23.92 24.14
C ASP A 546 -31.35 25.28 24.79
N ASP A 547 -31.84 25.26 26.03
CA ASP A 547 -32.02 26.45 26.87
C ASP A 547 -30.88 26.57 27.92
N ASP A 548 -29.95 25.60 28.01
CA ASP A 548 -28.85 25.46 28.99
C ASP A 548 -27.57 24.97 28.26
N ASP A 549 -27.05 25.81 27.37
CA ASP A 549 -26.02 25.46 26.36
C ASP A 549 -24.76 24.77 26.94
N ASP A 550 -24.34 25.09 28.17
CA ASP A 550 -23.11 24.54 28.78
C ASP A 550 -23.34 23.49 29.88
N GLY A 551 -24.62 23.15 30.13
CA GLY A 551 -25.04 22.08 31.03
C GLY A 551 -24.72 22.31 32.51
N ASP A 552 -24.57 23.56 32.95
CA ASP A 552 -24.26 23.91 34.34
C ASP A 552 -25.49 24.02 35.26
N ALA A 553 -26.69 23.80 34.69
CA ALA A 553 -28.01 23.89 35.29
C ALA A 553 -28.60 25.30 35.41
N PHE A 554 -28.00 26.32 34.78
CA PHE A 554 -28.55 27.66 34.62
C PHE A 554 -28.91 27.92 33.17
N THR A 555 -30.16 28.33 32.91
CA THR A 555 -30.58 28.57 31.52
C THR A 555 -29.91 29.81 30.92
N ASP A 556 -29.68 29.85 29.61
CA ASP A 556 -29.04 30.97 28.90
C ASP A 556 -29.69 32.32 29.22
N VAL A 557 -31.02 32.31 29.35
CA VAL A 557 -31.81 33.49 29.72
C VAL A 557 -31.47 33.97 31.13
N THR A 558 -31.29 33.05 32.07
CA THR A 558 -30.90 33.35 33.45
C THR A 558 -29.50 33.92 33.46
N GLU A 559 -28.57 33.27 32.79
CA GLU A 559 -27.18 33.67 32.73
C GLU A 559 -26.94 35.01 32.04
N THR A 560 -27.55 35.21 30.87
CA THR A 560 -27.54 36.49 30.16
C THR A 560 -28.12 37.61 31.05
N THR A 561 -29.12 37.29 31.87
CA THR A 561 -29.70 38.25 32.82
C THR A 561 -28.78 38.51 34.02
N CYS A 562 -28.10 37.48 34.50
CA CYS A 562 -27.22 37.51 35.67
C CYS A 562 -25.77 37.91 35.38
N GLY A 563 -25.42 38.08 34.10
CA GLY A 563 -24.09 38.51 33.67
C GLY A 563 -23.05 37.39 33.63
N SER A 564 -23.49 36.13 33.61
CA SER A 564 -22.65 34.95 33.38
C SER A 564 -22.67 34.54 31.89
N ASN A 565 -21.92 33.51 31.50
CA ASN A 565 -21.65 33.18 30.10
C ASN A 565 -22.28 31.82 29.76
N PRO A 566 -23.31 31.77 28.89
CA PRO A 566 -24.02 30.54 28.56
C PRO A 566 -23.24 29.44 27.87
N LEU A 567 -21.96 29.65 27.58
CA LEU A 567 -21.12 28.71 26.85
C LEU A 567 -19.93 28.25 27.69
N ASP A 568 -19.96 28.46 29.01
CA ASP A 568 -18.86 28.16 29.92
C ASP A 568 -19.39 27.76 31.31
N ASN A 569 -19.48 26.45 31.55
CA ASN A 569 -20.04 25.92 32.81
C ASN A 569 -19.31 26.36 34.10
N ALA A 570 -18.12 26.96 33.99
CA ALA A 570 -17.42 27.51 35.13
C ALA A 570 -17.93 28.92 35.49
N SER A 571 -18.67 29.55 34.59
CA SER A 571 -19.27 30.86 34.72
C SER A 571 -20.72 30.74 35.18
N VAL A 572 -20.93 30.46 36.47
CA VAL A 572 -22.28 30.43 37.07
C VAL A 572 -22.74 31.82 37.53
N PRO A 573 -24.05 32.11 37.54
CA PRO A 573 -24.62 33.28 38.22
C PRO A 573 -24.19 33.38 39.69
N LEU A 574 -23.76 34.57 40.13
CA LEU A 574 -23.46 34.84 41.54
C LEU A 574 -24.76 34.99 42.34
N ASP A 575 -24.89 34.21 43.42
CA ASP A 575 -26.00 34.21 44.38
C ASP A 575 -25.39 34.23 45.80
N THR A 576 -25.30 35.43 46.39
CA THR A 576 -24.58 35.66 47.66
C THR A 576 -25.29 35.04 48.87
N ASP A 577 -26.62 35.08 48.92
CA ASP A 577 -27.41 34.57 50.05
C ASP A 577 -27.92 33.13 49.86
N GLY A 578 -27.87 32.62 48.63
CA GLY A 578 -28.26 31.26 48.26
C GLY A 578 -29.78 31.05 48.18
N ASP A 579 -30.57 32.11 47.97
CA ASP A 579 -32.03 32.02 47.89
C ASP A 579 -32.57 31.64 46.49
N GLY A 580 -31.69 31.60 45.49
CA GLY A 580 -32.00 31.28 44.10
C GLY A 580 -32.23 32.50 43.21
N SER A 581 -32.04 33.72 43.72
CA SER A 581 -32.00 34.96 42.94
C SER A 581 -30.54 35.40 42.79
N CYS A 582 -30.06 35.60 41.57
CA CYS A 582 -28.71 36.12 41.40
C CYS A 582 -28.64 37.60 41.80
N ASN A 583 -27.48 38.04 42.24
CA ASN A 583 -27.26 39.42 42.72
C ASN A 583 -27.63 40.50 41.68
N ALA A 584 -27.64 40.17 40.38
CA ALA A 584 -28.02 41.13 39.35
C ALA A 584 -29.54 41.45 39.32
N VAL A 585 -30.37 40.58 39.90
CA VAL A 585 -31.84 40.72 39.93
C VAL A 585 -32.42 40.67 41.34
N ASP A 586 -31.60 40.37 42.34
CA ASP A 586 -31.94 40.56 43.74
C ASP A 586 -31.91 42.06 44.12
N SER A 587 -32.56 42.40 45.23
CA SER A 587 -32.65 43.75 45.79
C SER A 587 -32.08 43.83 47.21
N ASP A 588 -31.59 42.71 47.74
CA ASP A 588 -31.03 42.49 49.07
C ASP A 588 -30.08 41.27 48.96
N ASP A 589 -28.94 41.45 48.28
CA ASP A 589 -28.08 40.35 47.79
C ASP A 589 -27.56 39.41 48.90
N ASP A 590 -27.45 39.89 50.14
CA ASP A 590 -27.02 39.09 51.31
C ASP A 590 -28.15 38.75 52.30
N ASN A 591 -29.34 39.29 52.04
CA ASN A 591 -30.58 39.08 52.78
C ASN A 591 -30.46 39.36 54.29
N ASP A 592 -29.63 40.34 54.66
CA ASP A 592 -29.49 40.83 56.03
C ASP A 592 -30.73 41.66 56.48
N GLY A 593 -31.57 42.04 55.52
CA GLY A 593 -32.79 42.80 55.68
C GLY A 593 -32.66 44.30 55.40
N ILE A 594 -31.54 44.74 54.81
CA ILE A 594 -31.28 46.08 54.33
C ILE A 594 -31.12 46.02 52.80
N PRO A 595 -31.98 46.68 52.00
CA PRO A 595 -31.88 46.62 50.54
C PRO A 595 -30.60 47.28 49.99
N ASP A 596 -30.05 46.76 48.89
CA ASP A 596 -28.79 47.24 48.27
C ASP A 596 -28.83 48.74 47.91
N ASP A 597 -30.01 49.28 47.61
CA ASP A 597 -30.20 50.70 47.27
C ASP A 597 -29.96 51.64 48.46
N VAL A 598 -30.00 51.10 49.67
CA VAL A 598 -29.69 51.79 50.93
C VAL A 598 -28.20 51.70 51.27
N GLU A 599 -27.58 50.55 51.02
CA GLU A 599 -26.18 50.26 51.38
C GLU A 599 -25.21 50.83 50.35
N GLY A 600 -25.48 50.56 49.08
CA GLY A 600 -24.61 50.87 47.96
C GLY A 600 -23.28 50.12 48.01
N ASN A 601 -22.36 50.47 47.12
CA ASN A 601 -21.07 49.77 46.96
C ASN A 601 -20.00 50.23 47.97
N GLY A 602 -20.40 50.54 49.21
CA GLY A 602 -19.49 50.85 50.32
C GLY A 602 -18.69 49.62 50.76
N ASP A 603 -17.73 49.80 51.66
CA ASP A 603 -17.02 48.71 52.37
C ASP A 603 -16.69 49.31 53.75
N ALA A 604 -17.65 49.20 54.66
CA ALA A 604 -17.69 49.95 55.91
C ALA A 604 -16.70 49.41 56.95
N ASP A 605 -16.39 48.12 56.90
CA ASP A 605 -15.49 47.45 57.85
C ASP A 605 -14.08 47.18 57.28
N GLY A 606 -13.91 47.29 55.95
CA GLY A 606 -12.65 47.25 55.24
C GLY A 606 -12.11 45.84 54.96
N ASP A 607 -12.97 44.82 54.99
CA ASP A 607 -12.59 43.44 54.71
C ASP A 607 -12.48 43.12 53.20
N GLY A 608 -12.97 44.05 52.36
CA GLY A 608 -12.91 43.98 50.90
C GLY A 608 -14.19 43.44 50.24
N ILE A 609 -15.23 43.12 51.02
CA ILE A 609 -16.57 42.79 50.54
C ILE A 609 -17.41 44.08 50.55
N PRO A 610 -18.10 44.42 49.45
CA PRO A 610 -19.03 45.55 49.45
C PRO A 610 -20.15 45.39 50.48
N ASP A 611 -20.60 46.48 51.10
CA ASP A 611 -21.67 46.46 52.11
C ASP A 611 -22.92 45.72 51.61
N SER A 612 -23.29 45.90 50.33
CA SER A 612 -24.43 45.20 49.72
C SER A 612 -24.24 43.69 49.51
N LEU A 613 -23.07 43.13 49.83
CA LEU A 613 -22.75 41.71 49.71
C LEU A 613 -22.27 41.14 51.06
N ASP A 614 -22.32 41.94 52.12
CA ASP A 614 -21.75 41.64 53.44
C ASP A 614 -22.86 41.58 54.49
N PRO A 615 -23.28 40.37 54.93
CA PRO A 615 -24.36 40.21 55.89
C PRO A 615 -24.05 40.72 57.32
N ASP A 616 -22.85 41.28 57.57
CA ASP A 616 -22.52 42.05 58.77
C ASP A 616 -21.74 43.34 58.44
N PRO A 617 -22.35 44.32 57.75
CA PRO A 617 -21.64 45.51 57.27
C PRO A 617 -21.27 46.47 58.42
N VAL A 618 -21.54 46.10 59.68
CA VAL A 618 -21.25 46.93 60.86
C VAL A 618 -20.78 46.12 62.08
N CYS A 619 -19.49 45.82 62.14
CA CYS A 619 -18.86 45.37 63.38
C CYS A 619 -18.63 46.51 64.40
N GLY A 620 -19.69 46.88 65.13
CA GLY A 620 -19.62 47.72 66.32
C GLY A 620 -18.95 47.01 67.53
N ASN A 621 -17.63 47.17 67.70
CA ASN A 621 -16.87 47.01 68.95
C ASN A 621 -16.96 45.68 69.77
N ASP A 622 -17.25 44.50 69.20
CA ASP A 622 -17.12 43.23 69.97
C ASP A 622 -16.88 41.96 69.13
N CYS A 623 -15.64 41.76 68.66
CA CYS A 623 -15.24 40.52 67.99
C CYS A 623 -14.82 39.46 69.03
N THR A 624 -15.68 38.49 69.33
CA THR A 624 -15.25 37.17 69.85
C THR A 624 -15.90 36.02 69.07
N VAL A 625 -15.10 35.42 68.18
CA VAL A 625 -15.09 34.01 67.76
C VAL A 625 -16.45 33.29 67.72
N HIS A 626 -16.99 33.16 66.52
CA HIS A 626 -17.79 31.99 66.15
C HIS A 626 -17.11 31.23 65.00
N THR A 627 -16.64 30.03 65.33
CA THR A 627 -16.22 29.00 64.39
C THR A 627 -17.45 28.18 63.96
N SER A 628 -17.75 28.14 62.66
CA SER A 628 -18.56 27.10 62.00
C SER A 628 -18.18 27.11 60.51
N THR A 629 -17.38 26.17 60.00
CA THR A 629 -17.77 24.85 59.46
C THR A 629 -18.71 24.90 58.25
N GLY A 630 -18.15 24.57 57.07
CA GLY A 630 -18.85 23.84 56.01
C GLY A 630 -18.66 24.41 54.61
N GLY A 631 -18.35 23.54 53.65
CA GLY A 631 -18.55 23.79 52.22
C GLY A 631 -17.27 23.77 51.38
N GLY A 632 -16.84 22.58 50.96
CA GLY A 632 -15.87 22.43 49.88
C GLY A 632 -16.60 21.90 48.64
N SER A 633 -16.25 22.40 47.46
CA SER A 633 -16.49 21.73 46.18
C SER A 633 -15.79 22.51 45.07
N SER A 634 -14.50 22.24 44.85
CA SER A 634 -13.81 22.66 43.62
C SER A 634 -12.52 21.85 43.46
N ASP A 635 -12.62 20.52 43.50
CA ASP A 635 -11.47 19.63 43.26
C ASP A 635 -11.84 18.29 42.58
N LEU A 636 -13.09 18.15 42.09
CA LEU A 636 -13.57 16.91 41.47
C LEU A 636 -13.46 16.89 39.94
N ILE A 637 -13.20 18.04 39.29
CA ILE A 637 -13.17 18.14 37.82
C ILE A 637 -11.85 17.60 37.25
N LEU A 638 -10.73 17.70 38.00
CA LEU A 638 -9.44 17.15 37.55
C LEU A 638 -9.36 15.62 37.62
N LEU A 639 -10.26 14.99 38.39
CA LEU A 639 -10.35 13.53 38.52
C LEU A 639 -11.20 12.86 37.43
N ALA A 640 -12.08 13.62 36.76
CA ALA A 640 -12.88 13.13 35.64
C ALA A 640 -12.08 13.12 34.32
N LEU A 641 -11.24 14.14 34.09
CA LEU A 641 -10.43 14.28 32.88
C LEU A 641 -9.30 13.23 32.75
N LEU A 642 -8.81 12.68 33.86
CA LEU A 642 -7.82 11.59 33.86
C LEU A 642 -8.45 10.19 33.75
N GLY A 643 -9.79 10.08 33.84
CA GLY A 643 -10.52 8.83 33.69
C GLY A 643 -10.98 8.52 32.25
N GLY A 644 -11.02 9.53 31.38
CA GLY A 644 -11.55 9.42 30.01
C GLY A 644 -10.58 8.81 28.97
N LEU A 645 -9.28 8.73 29.25
CA LEU A 645 -8.27 8.29 28.28
C LEU A 645 -7.93 6.80 28.30
N ILE A 646 -8.68 5.96 29.03
CA ILE A 646 -8.49 4.50 29.02
C ILE A 646 -9.84 3.78 28.93
N ILE A 647 -10.48 3.88 27.76
CA ILE A 647 -11.46 2.89 27.30
C ILE A 647 -11.13 2.51 25.85
N SER A 648 -10.03 1.76 25.68
CA SER A 648 -10.00 0.72 24.67
C SER A 648 -9.16 -0.43 25.21
N ARG A 649 -9.63 -1.66 24.98
CA ARG A 649 -9.09 -2.95 25.48
C ARG A 649 -9.50 -3.31 26.93
N ARG A 650 -10.66 -3.98 26.99
CA ARG A 650 -11.17 -4.72 28.15
C ARG A 650 -10.09 -5.63 28.76
N SER A 651 -9.58 -5.27 29.96
CA SER A 651 -9.25 -6.17 31.09
C SER A 651 -8.11 -5.62 31.96
N THR A 652 -8.41 -4.89 33.04
CA THR A 652 -8.04 -5.30 34.42
C THR A 652 -8.49 -4.27 35.45
N LYS A 653 -9.54 -4.62 36.20
CA LYS A 653 -9.96 -3.92 37.42
C LYS A 653 -9.05 -4.35 38.57
N ALA A 654 -8.02 -3.56 38.94
CA ALA A 654 -7.41 -3.61 40.28
C ALA A 654 -6.39 -2.48 40.59
N GLY A 655 -5.70 -1.89 39.60
CA GLY A 655 -4.60 -0.94 39.88
C GLY A 655 -5.01 0.50 40.19
N LEU A 656 -6.18 0.96 39.71
CA LEU A 656 -6.53 2.38 39.69
C LEU A 656 -6.89 3.00 41.06
N VAL A 657 -7.19 2.17 42.08
CA VAL A 657 -7.69 2.67 43.37
C VAL A 657 -6.56 3.08 44.33
N ALA A 658 -5.31 2.70 44.07
CA ALA A 658 -4.20 2.94 44.99
C ALA A 658 -3.51 4.31 44.81
N VAL A 659 -3.38 4.81 43.58
CA VAL A 659 -2.67 6.09 43.31
C VAL A 659 -3.53 7.30 43.73
N LEU A 660 -4.86 7.20 43.57
CA LEU A 660 -5.80 8.27 43.95
C LEU A 660 -6.12 8.31 45.46
N ALA A 661 -5.90 7.21 46.20
CA ALA A 661 -6.32 7.11 47.61
C ALA A 661 -5.30 7.66 48.63
N PHE A 662 -4.08 8.02 48.23
CA PHE A 662 -3.04 8.52 49.15
C PHE A 662 -2.96 10.05 49.28
N GLY A 663 -3.72 10.82 48.48
CA GLY A 663 -3.68 12.29 48.49
C GLY A 663 -4.57 12.98 49.53
N MET A 664 -5.56 12.29 50.09
CA MET A 664 -6.49 12.90 51.04
C MET A 664 -6.16 12.53 52.48
N ILE A 665 -5.17 13.19 53.09
CA ILE A 665 -5.11 13.54 54.52
C ILE A 665 -3.92 14.51 54.72
N GLY A 666 -4.21 15.76 55.09
CA GLY A 666 -3.28 16.60 55.85
C GLY A 666 -2.84 17.94 55.23
N ALA A 667 -3.78 18.84 54.92
CA ALA A 667 -3.44 20.27 54.84
C ALA A 667 -3.40 20.86 56.27
N SER A 668 -2.20 21.18 56.77
CA SER A 668 -2.02 22.19 57.82
C SER A 668 -0.63 22.82 57.75
N GLN A 669 -0.62 24.09 57.37
CA GLN A 669 0.41 25.13 57.51
C GLN A 669 1.79 24.71 58.04
N ALA A 670 2.78 24.63 57.13
CA ALA A 670 4.01 25.44 57.09
C ALA A 670 5.06 24.81 56.14
N ASN A 671 5.51 25.58 55.14
CA ASN A 671 6.65 25.40 54.21
C ASN A 671 6.50 24.39 53.03
N ASP A 672 6.74 24.88 51.81
CA ASP A 672 7.23 24.20 50.57
C ASP A 672 6.78 22.76 50.26
N THR A 673 5.54 22.38 50.59
CA THR A 673 4.98 21.07 50.20
C THR A 673 3.87 21.22 49.17
N THR A 674 4.09 20.73 47.95
CA THR A 674 3.18 20.73 46.80
C THR A 674 2.87 19.30 46.35
N TRP A 675 1.80 19.10 45.59
CA TRP A 675 1.56 17.86 44.85
C TRP A 675 1.93 18.07 43.39
N SER A 676 2.43 17.03 42.72
CA SER A 676 2.63 17.07 41.27
C SER A 676 2.14 15.80 40.59
N PHE A 677 1.46 15.94 39.46
CA PHE A 677 0.99 14.84 38.61
C PHE A 677 1.70 14.88 37.28
N GLY A 678 2.08 13.72 36.75
CA GLY A 678 2.83 13.58 35.51
C GLY A 678 2.24 12.55 34.58
N LEU A 679 2.16 12.88 33.30
CA LEU A 679 1.88 11.95 32.21
C LEU A 679 3.14 11.80 31.37
N THR A 680 3.59 10.57 31.18
CA THR A 680 4.82 10.24 30.45
C THR A 680 4.48 9.34 29.27
N ILE A 681 5.02 9.67 28.10
CA ILE A 681 4.92 8.86 26.88
C ILE A 681 6.36 8.52 26.46
N GLY A 682 6.63 7.27 26.13
CA GLY A 682 7.98 6.83 25.84
C GLY A 682 8.06 5.50 25.11
N GLN A 683 9.28 4.97 25.04
CA GLN A 683 9.54 3.61 24.56
C GLN A 683 9.97 2.74 25.73
N ALA A 684 9.33 1.59 25.88
CA ALA A 684 9.77 0.53 26.78
C ALA A 684 10.62 -0.49 26.02
N ASN A 685 11.52 -1.15 26.74
CA ASN A 685 12.35 -2.22 26.20
C ASN A 685 12.38 -3.38 27.20
N PHE A 686 12.14 -4.59 26.69
CA PHE A 686 12.10 -5.84 27.42
C PHE A 686 13.20 -6.78 26.92
N ASP A 687 14.16 -7.12 27.79
CA ASP A 687 15.19 -8.13 27.48
C ASP A 687 15.05 -9.35 28.40
N PRO A 688 13.98 -10.17 28.24
CA PRO A 688 13.81 -11.36 29.06
C PRO A 688 14.92 -12.36 28.74
N SER A 689 15.90 -12.50 29.63
CA SER A 689 17.01 -13.45 29.44
C SER A 689 16.46 -14.87 29.18
N PRO A 690 16.58 -15.43 27.96
CA PRO A 690 16.01 -16.74 27.68
C PRO A 690 16.83 -17.77 28.42
N GLY A 691 16.25 -18.37 29.46
CA GLY A 691 16.85 -19.45 30.21
C GLY A 691 17.03 -20.70 29.35
N ASN A 692 18.08 -20.77 28.55
CA ASN A 692 18.64 -21.95 27.87
C ASN A 692 17.64 -22.91 27.16
N ASN A 693 16.42 -22.46 26.81
CA ASN A 693 15.36 -23.34 26.30
C ASN A 693 15.00 -22.96 24.87
N THR A 694 15.33 -23.82 23.91
CA THR A 694 15.25 -23.59 22.45
C THR A 694 13.84 -23.81 21.86
N ALA A 695 12.77 -23.50 22.61
CA ALA A 695 11.40 -23.87 22.24
C ALA A 695 10.50 -22.68 21.82
N TYR A 696 10.96 -21.46 22.02
CA TYR A 696 10.27 -20.22 21.66
C TYR A 696 11.30 -19.10 21.45
N GLU A 697 10.98 -18.17 20.55
CA GLU A 697 11.72 -16.91 20.37
C GLU A 697 10.82 -15.76 20.86
N LEU A 698 11.39 -14.91 21.71
CA LEU A 698 10.79 -13.64 22.12
C LEU A 698 11.38 -12.57 21.20
N THR A 699 10.52 -11.87 20.48
CA THR A 699 10.91 -10.71 19.65
C THR A 699 10.27 -9.50 20.30
N ASP A 700 11.10 -8.60 20.81
CA ASP A 700 10.66 -7.32 21.35
C ASP A 700 11.35 -6.20 20.56
N ASP A 701 10.53 -5.34 19.95
CA ASP A 701 10.92 -4.26 19.05
C ASP A 701 10.43 -2.93 19.64
N ASN A 702 10.98 -2.47 20.77
CA ASN A 702 10.73 -1.15 21.38
C ASN A 702 9.25 -0.67 21.32
N ASP A 703 8.39 -1.16 22.22
CA ASP A 703 6.98 -0.76 22.25
C ASP A 703 6.76 0.65 22.82
N SER A 704 5.65 1.28 22.40
CA SER A 704 5.16 2.53 22.99
C SER A 704 4.62 2.28 24.40
N ALA A 705 5.02 3.13 25.34
CA ALA A 705 4.69 3.00 26.76
C ALA A 705 4.13 4.30 27.32
N TYR A 706 3.23 4.17 28.29
CA TYR A 706 2.54 5.28 28.96
C TYR A 706 2.69 5.13 30.47
N LYS A 707 3.06 6.21 31.17
CA LYS A 707 3.18 6.22 32.64
C LYS A 707 2.44 7.40 33.23
N LEU A 708 1.61 7.12 34.23
CA LEU A 708 0.97 8.09 35.11
C LEU A 708 1.68 8.10 36.46
N SER A 709 2.12 9.27 36.91
CA SER A 709 2.79 9.45 38.21
C SER A 709 2.16 10.55 39.05
N GLY A 710 2.16 10.37 40.36
CA GLY A 710 1.77 11.38 41.34
C GLY A 710 2.82 11.47 42.45
N ALA A 711 3.31 12.67 42.74
CA ALA A 711 4.34 12.91 43.73
C ALA A 711 3.90 13.94 44.79
N TYR A 712 4.21 13.63 46.04
CA TYR A 712 4.04 14.53 47.17
C TYR A 712 5.39 15.09 47.60
N HIS A 713 5.61 16.40 47.41
CA HIS A 713 6.86 17.08 47.73
C HIS A 713 6.92 17.33 49.23
N LEU A 714 7.95 16.78 49.87
CA LEU A 714 8.24 16.95 51.29
C LEU A 714 9.06 18.24 51.55
N ASN A 715 9.73 18.75 50.51
CA ASN A 715 10.48 20.00 50.41
C ASN A 715 10.94 20.17 48.96
N ASP A 716 11.57 21.31 48.63
CA ASP A 716 12.12 21.67 47.30
C ASP A 716 12.95 20.58 46.58
N ASN A 717 13.53 19.63 47.34
CA ASN A 717 14.41 18.62 46.76
C ASN A 717 13.89 17.19 46.89
N TRP A 718 12.95 16.90 47.78
CA TRP A 718 12.54 15.52 48.07
C TRP A 718 11.03 15.36 47.92
N ALA A 719 10.61 14.37 47.15
CA ALA A 719 9.22 13.96 47.04
C ALA A 719 9.06 12.44 47.20
N VAL A 720 7.85 12.00 47.53
CA VAL A 720 7.44 10.60 47.44
C VAL A 720 6.57 10.46 46.20
N GLU A 721 6.98 9.64 45.24
CA GLU A 721 6.29 9.42 43.97
C GLU A 721 5.69 8.02 43.90
N GLY A 722 4.41 7.93 43.58
CA GLY A 722 3.74 6.71 43.15
C GLY A 722 3.48 6.76 41.65
N PHE A 723 3.53 5.61 40.96
CA PHE A 723 3.26 5.54 39.52
C PHE A 723 2.57 4.24 39.11
N TRP A 724 1.91 4.31 37.96
CA TRP A 724 1.48 3.18 37.15
C TRP A 724 1.97 3.40 35.71
N ALA A 725 2.41 2.34 35.04
CA ALA A 725 2.89 2.37 33.68
C ALA A 725 2.38 1.16 32.89
N ASP A 726 1.81 1.41 31.73
CA ASP A 726 1.64 0.42 30.67
C ASP A 726 2.92 0.44 29.83
N LEU A 727 3.59 -0.71 29.76
CA LEU A 727 4.89 -0.84 29.11
C LEU A 727 4.79 -1.52 27.74
N GLY A 728 3.60 -1.84 27.24
CA GLY A 728 3.41 -2.49 25.94
C GLY A 728 3.38 -4.02 26.00
N SER A 729 3.72 -4.69 24.89
CA SER A 729 3.52 -6.13 24.72
C SER A 729 4.62 -6.86 23.95
N ALA A 730 5.31 -7.81 24.60
CA ALA A 730 6.29 -8.65 23.91
C ALA A 730 5.62 -9.76 23.09
N LYS A 731 6.05 -9.94 21.83
CA LYS A 731 5.56 -11.01 20.95
C LYS A 731 6.28 -12.34 21.23
N LEU A 732 5.50 -13.40 21.34
CA LEU A 732 5.94 -14.79 21.51
C LEU A 732 5.74 -15.55 20.20
N ASN A 733 6.84 -16.05 19.62
CA ASN A 733 6.80 -16.94 18.47
C ASN A 733 7.21 -18.37 18.88
N SER A 734 6.29 -19.34 18.75
CA SER A 734 6.56 -20.74 19.05
C SER A 734 5.99 -21.69 17.99
N ASN A 735 6.80 -22.67 17.58
CA ASN A 735 6.40 -23.74 16.65
C ASN A 735 5.44 -24.79 17.27
N LEU A 736 5.08 -24.68 18.56
CA LEU A 736 4.31 -25.69 19.29
C LEU A 736 2.87 -25.27 19.65
N PHE A 737 2.61 -23.97 19.83
CA PHE A 737 1.32 -23.48 20.34
C PHE A 737 0.76 -22.24 19.62
N GLY A 738 1.37 -21.80 18.51
CA GLY A 738 1.00 -20.58 17.79
C GLY A 738 1.69 -19.31 18.32
N SER A 739 1.44 -18.18 17.68
CA SER A 739 1.93 -16.86 18.11
C SER A 739 0.99 -16.24 19.16
N GLY A 740 1.56 -15.53 20.13
CA GLY A 740 0.82 -14.81 21.18
C GLY A 740 1.59 -13.59 21.68
N ALA A 741 1.02 -12.82 22.60
CA ALA A 741 1.70 -11.66 23.18
C ALA A 741 1.58 -11.65 24.71
N ILE A 742 2.59 -11.12 25.41
CA ILE A 742 2.54 -10.84 26.85
C ILE A 742 2.47 -9.32 27.03
N GLU A 743 1.39 -8.82 27.63
CA GLU A 743 1.25 -7.41 28.01
C GLU A 743 1.90 -7.17 29.38
N TYR A 744 2.65 -6.07 29.53
CA TYR A 744 3.38 -5.74 30.76
C TYR A 744 2.90 -4.44 31.40
N ASP A 745 2.50 -4.52 32.65
CA ASP A 745 2.17 -3.37 33.50
C ASP A 745 3.22 -3.23 34.62
N ALA A 746 3.58 -2.00 34.98
CA ALA A 746 4.38 -1.72 36.16
C ALA A 746 3.68 -0.72 37.10
N TYR A 747 3.73 -0.95 38.41
CA TYR A 747 3.30 0.03 39.40
C TYR A 747 4.24 0.04 40.58
N GLY A 748 4.47 1.22 41.15
CA GLY A 748 5.49 1.35 42.18
C GLY A 748 5.39 2.63 43.01
N ILE A 749 6.22 2.67 44.03
CA ILE A 749 6.38 3.83 44.91
C ILE A 749 7.86 4.02 45.24
N GLY A 750 8.32 5.27 45.22
CA GLY A 750 9.72 5.61 45.46
C GLY A 750 9.93 7.01 45.99
N ALA A 751 11.17 7.30 46.34
CA ALA A 751 11.61 8.65 46.65
C ALA A 751 12.15 9.29 45.36
N LEU A 752 11.71 10.52 45.10
CA LEU A 752 12.20 11.40 44.06
C LEU A 752 13.08 12.47 44.71
N TYR A 753 14.28 12.66 44.16
CA TYR A 753 15.18 13.75 44.51
C TYR A 753 15.38 14.66 43.30
N SER A 754 15.09 15.96 43.45
CA SER A 754 15.28 16.97 42.41
C SER A 754 16.24 18.06 42.86
N THR A 755 17.10 18.54 41.97
CA THR A 755 17.97 19.69 42.26
C THR A 755 18.17 20.56 41.00
N GLN A 756 17.96 21.87 41.13
CA GLN A 756 18.14 22.83 40.04
C GLN A 756 19.61 23.19 39.81
N PHE A 757 19.97 23.45 38.56
CA PHE A 757 21.31 23.91 38.19
C PHE A 757 21.47 25.43 38.41
N GLY A 758 21.65 25.84 39.66
CA GLY A 758 21.80 27.27 40.00
C GLY A 758 20.49 28.04 39.80
N GLU A 759 20.51 29.12 39.02
CA GLU A 759 19.32 29.91 38.65
C GLU A 759 18.71 29.45 37.29
N SER A 760 19.09 28.27 36.79
CA SER A 760 18.57 27.72 35.52
C SER A 760 17.21 27.06 35.74
N PRO A 761 16.28 27.14 34.75
CA PRO A 761 15.03 26.36 34.77
C PRO A 761 15.25 24.85 34.59
N MET A 762 16.50 24.37 34.63
CA MET A 762 16.86 22.96 34.44
C MET A 762 17.08 22.30 35.80
N SER A 763 16.53 21.10 35.98
CA SER A 763 16.72 20.27 37.16
C SER A 763 17.27 18.89 36.82
N LEU A 764 18.05 18.31 37.73
CA LEU A 764 18.43 16.90 37.72
C LEU A 764 17.50 16.14 38.65
N ILE A 765 16.91 15.05 38.15
CA ILE A 765 15.95 14.21 38.87
C ILE A 765 16.56 12.82 39.07
N LEU A 766 16.45 12.29 40.28
CA LEU A 766 16.83 10.92 40.65
C LEU A 766 15.67 10.24 41.35
N ARG A 767 15.38 8.98 40.99
CA ARG A 767 14.32 8.18 41.60
C ARG A 767 14.86 6.83 42.06
N ALA A 768 14.33 6.37 43.18
CA ALA A 768 14.61 5.03 43.68
C ALA A 768 13.46 4.53 44.56
N GLY A 769 13.04 3.27 44.37
CA GLY A 769 11.92 2.72 45.10
C GLY A 769 11.68 1.24 44.84
N ALA A 770 10.46 0.80 45.12
CA ALA A 770 10.01 -0.56 44.82
C ALA A 770 8.92 -0.51 43.74
N ALA A 771 9.01 -1.40 42.76
CA ALA A 771 8.05 -1.55 41.69
C ALA A 771 7.64 -3.02 41.55
N SER A 772 6.38 -3.26 41.22
CA SER A 772 5.89 -4.57 40.81
C SER A 772 5.65 -4.52 39.30
N VAL A 773 6.17 -5.53 38.60
CA VAL A 773 5.91 -5.73 37.16
C VAL A 773 5.01 -6.96 37.03
N ASP A 774 3.90 -6.82 36.31
CA ASP A 774 2.89 -7.84 36.07
C ASP A 774 2.82 -8.15 34.57
N GLY A 775 2.98 -9.43 34.20
CA GLY A 775 2.93 -9.91 32.82
C GLY A 775 1.70 -10.78 32.57
N LYS A 776 0.86 -10.40 31.59
CA LYS A 776 -0.39 -11.10 31.25
C LYS A 776 -0.34 -11.65 29.83
N GLY A 777 -0.47 -12.96 29.68
CA GLY A 777 -0.52 -13.61 28.36
C GLY A 777 -1.87 -13.42 27.66
N ARG A 778 -1.87 -12.89 26.44
CA ARG A 778 -3.00 -12.92 25.51
C ARG A 778 -2.89 -14.10 24.55
N GLY A 779 -3.92 -14.94 24.52
CA GLY A 779 -3.99 -16.10 23.61
C GLY A 779 -3.16 -17.31 24.05
N LEU A 780 -2.53 -17.27 25.23
CA LEU A 780 -1.69 -18.34 25.76
C LEU A 780 -2.04 -18.63 27.22
N ASP A 781 -2.12 -19.91 27.60
CA ASP A 781 -2.38 -20.37 28.97
C ASP A 781 -1.09 -20.27 29.81
N VAL A 782 -0.59 -19.04 30.01
CA VAL A 782 0.62 -18.72 30.77
C VAL A 782 0.20 -18.32 32.18
N THR A 783 0.85 -18.88 33.20
CA THR A 783 0.65 -18.44 34.59
C THR A 783 1.16 -17.02 34.77
N ASN A 784 0.31 -16.11 35.26
CA ASN A 784 0.72 -14.74 35.65
C ASN A 784 1.95 -14.79 36.54
N ASP A 785 2.94 -13.96 36.23
CA ASP A 785 4.13 -13.76 37.06
C ASP A 785 4.15 -12.31 37.53
N GLU A 786 4.03 -12.11 38.85
CA GLU A 786 4.14 -10.80 39.50
C GLU A 786 5.48 -10.76 40.24
N ASN A 787 6.36 -9.83 39.86
CA ASN A 787 7.66 -9.70 40.50
C ASN A 787 7.87 -8.30 41.09
N THR A 788 7.99 -8.22 42.41
CA THR A 788 8.35 -6.99 43.11
C THR A 788 9.87 -6.83 43.20
N THR A 789 10.40 -5.78 42.57
CA THR A 789 11.83 -5.49 42.46
C THR A 789 12.14 -4.07 42.89
N PHE A 790 13.43 -3.75 43.01
CA PHE A 790 13.90 -2.40 43.29
C PHE A 790 14.10 -1.66 41.97
N TYR A 791 13.46 -0.50 41.81
CA TYR A 791 13.60 0.31 40.60
C TYR A 791 14.47 1.55 40.86
N VAL A 792 15.14 2.00 39.82
CA VAL A 792 15.92 3.25 39.81
C VAL A 792 15.60 4.05 38.56
N GLY A 793 15.58 5.38 38.70
CA GLY A 793 15.33 6.28 37.59
C GLY A 793 16.22 7.51 37.64
N PHE A 794 16.44 8.11 36.49
CA PHE A 794 17.10 9.41 36.36
C PHE A 794 16.44 10.24 35.27
N GLY A 795 16.44 11.56 35.43
CA GLY A 795 15.85 12.45 34.44
C GLY A 795 16.41 13.86 34.48
N LEU A 796 16.04 14.64 33.47
CA LEU A 796 16.28 16.07 33.38
C LEU A 796 14.93 16.78 33.26
N GLY A 797 14.65 17.72 34.17
CA GLY A 797 13.47 18.57 34.12
C GLY A 797 13.78 19.94 33.54
N TYR A 798 12.81 20.53 32.84
CA TYR A 798 12.77 21.93 32.40
C TYR A 798 11.48 22.58 32.89
N GLU A 799 11.59 23.56 33.76
CA GLU A 799 10.48 24.32 34.31
C GLU A 799 9.96 25.32 33.26
N LEU A 800 8.69 25.17 32.85
CA LEU A 800 8.04 26.10 31.92
C LEU A 800 7.49 27.33 32.66
N ASN A 801 6.87 27.09 33.81
CA ASN A 801 6.36 28.10 34.73
C ASN A 801 6.21 27.49 36.15
N GLU A 802 5.62 28.25 37.08
CA GLU A 802 5.48 27.84 38.50
C GLU A 802 4.66 26.54 38.70
N SER A 803 3.84 26.15 37.73
CA SER A 803 2.98 24.96 37.82
C SER A 803 3.33 23.86 36.81
N TRP A 804 4.03 24.16 35.71
CA TRP A 804 4.27 23.18 34.64
C TRP A 804 5.75 22.91 34.41
N ASP A 805 6.11 21.63 34.33
CA ASP A 805 7.47 21.18 34.02
C ASP A 805 7.49 20.03 33.00
N LEU A 806 8.50 20.04 32.11
CA LEU A 806 8.77 18.98 31.14
C LEU A 806 9.95 18.14 31.60
N ARG A 807 9.83 16.80 31.59
CA ARG A 807 10.92 15.90 32.00
C ARG A 807 11.29 14.93 30.90
N LEU A 808 12.59 14.73 30.70
CA LEU A 808 13.12 13.55 30.02
C LEU A 808 13.50 12.52 31.08
N GLU A 809 12.93 11.33 31.00
CA GLU A 809 12.96 10.33 32.06
C GLU A 809 13.49 8.98 31.55
N TYR A 810 14.38 8.35 32.30
CA TYR A 810 14.74 6.94 32.14
C TYR A 810 14.49 6.21 33.46
N ASP A 811 13.64 5.20 33.45
CA ASP A 811 13.30 4.36 34.60
C ASP A 811 13.62 2.90 34.30
N GLN A 812 14.37 2.23 35.18
CA GLN A 812 14.64 0.79 35.12
C GLN A 812 13.84 0.10 36.22
N TYR A 813 12.79 -0.64 35.83
CA TYR A 813 11.88 -1.32 36.75
C TYR A 813 12.41 -2.68 37.19
N SER A 814 13.10 -3.41 36.32
CA SER A 814 13.71 -4.71 36.61
C SER A 814 15.06 -4.86 35.88
N GLU A 815 15.75 -6.01 36.00
CA GLU A 815 16.95 -6.26 35.16
C GLU A 815 16.62 -6.25 33.66
N ASP A 816 15.37 -6.58 33.32
CA ASP A 816 14.91 -6.86 31.97
C ASP A 816 13.84 -5.86 31.50
N THR A 817 13.56 -4.78 32.25
CA THR A 817 12.47 -3.83 31.95
C THR A 817 12.91 -2.39 32.19
N GLU A 818 12.92 -1.59 31.12
CA GLU A 818 13.28 -0.17 31.16
C GLU A 818 12.32 0.69 30.32
N LEU A 819 12.17 1.97 30.70
CA LEU A 819 11.35 2.98 30.04
C LEU A 819 12.19 4.23 29.80
N LEU A 820 12.22 4.74 28.57
CA LEU A 820 12.73 6.06 28.23
C LEU A 820 11.57 6.91 27.69
N GLY A 821 11.21 7.99 28.39
CA GLY A 821 10.02 8.79 28.05
C GLY A 821 10.17 10.29 28.26
N LEU A 822 9.27 11.03 27.62
CA LEU A 822 9.07 12.46 27.84
C LEU A 822 7.79 12.64 28.69
N SER A 823 7.87 13.47 29.71
CA SER A 823 6.81 13.67 30.70
C SER A 823 6.38 15.13 30.75
N VAL A 824 5.08 15.37 30.82
CA VAL A 824 4.49 16.67 31.17
C VAL A 824 3.98 16.55 32.60
N ASN A 825 4.40 17.48 33.47
CA ASN A 825 4.07 17.46 34.89
C ASN A 825 3.42 18.77 35.30
N TYR A 826 2.36 18.67 36.11
CA TYR A 826 1.65 19.78 36.72
C TYR A 826 1.80 19.72 38.23
N SER A 827 2.22 20.83 38.86
CA SER A 827 2.41 21.00 40.30
C SER A 827 1.42 22.04 40.84
N PHE A 828 0.81 21.76 41.99
CA PHE A 828 -0.10 22.67 42.69
C PHE A 828 0.06 22.63 44.21
#